data_AF-A0A482PNM0-F1
#
_entry.id   AF-A0A482PNM0-F1
#
_cell.length_a   1.000
_cell.length_b   1.000
_cell.length_c   1.000
_cell.angle_alpha   90.00
_cell.angle_beta   90.00
_cell.angle_gamma   90.00
#
_symmetry.space_group_name_H-M   'P 1'
#
loop_
_entity.id
_entity.type
_entity.pdbx_description
1 polymer ?
#
loop_
_entity_poly.entity_id
_entity_poly.type
_entity_poly.pdbx_seq_one_letter_code
_entity_poly.pdbx_strand_id
1 'polypeptide(L)'
;MLSKKYGLAFIFTGLMAWYVIHTGTESPPRPESCLPSPYTDYNPAPVFTRWQWESPAERGLTSSPGAPLDDTNILVWLDGKKRIAADKMTLAIAADWNTLAPKLSDLLKQENFSLRSASMPVAYLEEDWGQALLSHRPEVAASLAEKFITPKLWQAQQAGYITPKEVEHKTNRAISQHLLWLTPQELIKQPELQKEISFTEARKTYSVGDTKRTTYLKIMDASAVFGEPKVALFLTTCVLSPNPNYSYLKAIENRIDYWKNFNLLGPGLRPLQSYLSDKFVLEESIKPITTYLKENNLQSELASEVMAWVKKAPLAETAPERQPGETTSSDTISMVTITLKDLLSDTDDSREIKEYKELPDGNSLFATQRYDRQQQNYVSELYITGPGNPQHATQLWQGKSLSGLTLVHQGEKAWFNTSPGQWFELNIPTRKIATLALNEETGVTSWFSDANGNPITFSTDYSDEGKGCLIFRRIDPRISPPENSLFRTCRNHFASGNSIQPVLISTPGYFWLEDSNGLVKLNSETGRAELSYTVPFRSPADIGSRRIDLSADNITRHTPYPLGSSEAHWIALHYQHQSPLQHDMNAWRMGTYFIDSLSGKWRFSAELNNADSIDATARSAHGRFYAQAGCGKLAGSGITADIWDVASATKIASLRRLRYCGLKNMAFNWQGNTLILVFYDRLIRVKLPDNRQDAATAEAIPAESKS
;
A
#
# COMPACT_ATOMS: atom_id res chain seq x y z
N MET A 1 -45.94 -18.82 33.62
CA MET A 1 -44.79 -18.70 32.70
C MET A 1 -44.04 -17.36 32.92
N LEU A 2 -43.63 -17.04 34.16
CA LEU A 2 -43.01 -15.74 34.50
C LEU A 2 -41.86 -15.83 35.51
N SER A 3 -41.33 -17.01 35.81
CA SER A 3 -40.27 -17.21 36.82
C SER A 3 -38.89 -17.58 36.25
N LYS A 4 -38.75 -17.88 34.95
CA LYS A 4 -37.45 -18.26 34.34
C LYS A 4 -36.61 -17.10 33.77
N LYS A 5 -37.16 -15.89 33.60
CA LYS A 5 -36.42 -14.74 33.03
C LYS A 5 -35.63 -13.91 34.07
N TYR A 6 -35.98 -14.00 35.36
CA TYR A 6 -35.26 -13.26 36.42
C TYR A 6 -34.07 -14.03 37.00
N GLY A 7 -34.02 -15.35 36.85
CA GLY A 7 -32.87 -16.16 37.28
C GLY A 7 -31.60 -15.89 36.48
N LEU A 8 -31.71 -15.72 35.15
CA LEU A 8 -30.55 -15.41 34.31
C LEU A 8 -30.01 -14.01 34.55
N ALA A 9 -30.89 -13.02 34.80
CA ALA A 9 -30.49 -11.65 35.10
C ALA A 9 -29.77 -11.55 36.46
N PHE A 10 -30.23 -12.26 37.49
CA PHE A 10 -29.56 -12.32 38.79
C PHE A 10 -28.24 -13.10 38.77
N ILE A 11 -28.13 -14.14 37.93
CA ILE A 11 -26.87 -14.86 37.72
C ILE A 11 -25.88 -13.97 36.97
N PHE A 12 -26.32 -13.22 35.94
CA PHE A 12 -25.46 -12.29 35.22
C PHE A 12 -25.05 -11.06 36.06
N THR A 13 -25.94 -10.50 36.86
CA THR A 13 -25.58 -9.39 37.76
C THR A 13 -24.74 -9.87 38.95
N GLY A 14 -24.97 -11.08 39.45
CA GLY A 14 -24.14 -11.72 40.47
C GLY A 14 -22.74 -12.08 39.96
N LEU A 15 -22.62 -12.63 38.73
CA LEU A 15 -21.34 -12.88 38.06
C LEU A 15 -20.65 -11.57 37.67
N MET A 16 -21.38 -10.54 37.24
CA MET A 16 -20.80 -9.22 36.96
C MET A 16 -20.35 -8.52 38.24
N ALA A 17 -21.12 -8.59 39.33
CA ALA A 17 -20.71 -8.04 40.61
C ALA A 17 -19.52 -8.82 41.20
N TRP A 18 -19.52 -10.15 41.10
CA TRP A 18 -18.40 -10.99 41.51
C TRP A 18 -17.17 -10.76 40.64
N TYR A 19 -17.31 -10.61 39.32
CA TYR A 19 -16.21 -10.27 38.42
C TYR A 19 -15.68 -8.84 38.66
N VAL A 20 -16.56 -7.88 38.94
CA VAL A 20 -16.19 -6.50 39.34
C VAL A 20 -15.45 -6.48 40.69
N ILE A 21 -15.88 -7.29 41.66
CA ILE A 21 -15.24 -7.40 42.99
C ILE A 21 -13.91 -8.19 42.88
N HIS A 22 -13.85 -9.24 42.06
CA HIS A 22 -12.66 -10.06 41.89
C HIS A 22 -11.59 -9.38 41.01
N THR A 23 -11.99 -8.49 40.09
CA THR A 23 -11.06 -7.66 39.31
C THR A 23 -10.68 -6.35 40.01
N GLY A 24 -11.53 -5.83 40.91
CA GLY A 24 -11.18 -4.72 41.81
C GLY A 24 -10.15 -5.09 42.89
N THR A 25 -9.88 -6.39 43.06
CA THR A 25 -8.82 -6.95 43.91
C THR A 25 -7.67 -7.53 43.10
N GLU A 26 -7.52 -7.13 41.83
CA GLU A 26 -6.39 -7.53 41.00
C GLU A 26 -5.09 -7.31 41.77
N SER A 27 -4.44 -8.44 42.07
CA SER A 27 -3.10 -8.47 42.65
C SER A 27 -2.19 -7.57 41.80
N PRO A 28 -1.17 -6.92 42.41
CA PRO A 28 -0.23 -6.09 41.66
C PRO A 28 0.21 -6.83 40.41
N PRO A 29 0.24 -6.15 39.24
CA PRO A 29 0.53 -6.80 37.98
C PRO A 29 1.77 -7.67 38.13
N ARG A 30 1.67 -8.91 37.64
CA ARG A 30 2.86 -9.77 37.59
C ARG A 30 3.91 -9.06 36.73
N PRO A 31 5.20 -9.23 37.03
CA PRO A 31 6.30 -8.63 36.26
C PRO A 31 6.27 -8.94 34.74
N GLU A 32 5.39 -9.86 34.32
CA GLU A 32 5.04 -10.23 32.94
C GLU A 32 4.20 -9.18 32.19
N SER A 33 3.63 -8.18 32.87
CA SER A 33 2.84 -7.10 32.24
C SER A 33 3.70 -6.00 31.58
N CYS A 34 5.03 -6.09 31.68
CA CYS A 34 5.97 -5.19 31.00
C CYS A 34 6.07 -5.53 29.49
N LEU A 35 4.95 -5.74 28.79
CA LEU A 35 4.94 -5.85 27.32
C LEU A 35 5.53 -4.56 26.72
N PRO A 36 6.30 -4.64 25.62
CA PRO A 36 6.81 -3.45 24.93
C PRO A 36 5.65 -2.51 24.63
N SER A 37 5.71 -1.28 25.16
CA SER A 37 4.86 -0.23 24.63
C SER A 37 5.43 0.08 23.25
N PRO A 38 4.66 -0.02 22.16
CA PRO A 38 5.09 0.60 20.92
C PRO A 38 5.30 2.09 21.21
N TYR A 39 6.37 2.66 20.65
CA TYR A 39 6.55 4.10 20.58
C TYR A 39 5.26 4.70 20.01
N THR A 40 4.41 5.32 20.85
CA THR A 40 3.07 5.76 20.42
C THR A 40 3.13 6.84 19.35
N ASP A 41 4.28 7.51 19.24
CA ASP A 41 4.50 8.61 18.31
C ASP A 41 5.34 8.20 17.08
N TYR A 42 5.80 6.95 17.03
CA TYR A 42 6.57 6.42 15.91
C TYR A 42 6.04 5.06 15.47
N ASN A 43 5.36 5.05 14.33
CA ASN A 43 5.05 3.82 13.61
C ASN A 43 5.63 3.91 12.18
N PRO A 44 6.65 3.11 11.85
CA PRO A 44 7.38 2.17 12.71
C PRO A 44 8.36 2.86 13.68
N ALA A 45 8.74 2.15 14.76
CA ALA A 45 9.72 2.65 15.72
C ALA A 45 11.10 2.85 15.05
N PRO A 46 11.72 4.04 15.15
CA PRO A 46 13.06 4.29 14.62
C PRO A 46 14.14 3.45 15.32
N VAL A 47 15.10 2.98 14.52
CA VAL A 47 16.30 2.30 15.01
C VAL A 47 17.38 3.35 15.30
N PHE A 48 17.79 3.47 16.56
CA PHE A 48 18.76 4.47 17.00
C PHE A 48 20.15 3.85 17.24
N THR A 49 21.19 4.57 16.82
CA THR A 49 22.60 4.22 17.07
C THR A 49 23.39 5.33 17.75
N ARG A 50 22.80 6.52 17.88
CA ARG A 50 23.38 7.67 18.58
C ARG A 50 22.70 7.85 19.92
N TRP A 51 23.48 8.04 20.97
CA TRP A 51 22.99 8.04 22.33
C TRP A 51 23.86 8.89 23.24
N GLN A 52 23.31 9.26 24.40
CA GLN A 52 24.04 9.85 25.51
C GLN A 52 23.36 9.51 26.85
N TRP A 53 24.10 9.64 27.94
CA TRP A 53 23.56 9.60 29.30
C TRP A 53 23.09 11.00 29.69
N GLU A 54 21.86 11.13 30.18
CA GLU A 54 21.30 12.38 30.69
C GLU A 54 20.73 12.19 32.09
N SER A 55 20.72 13.27 32.88
CA SER A 55 20.04 13.25 34.17
C SER A 55 18.51 13.31 33.99
N PRO A 56 17.70 12.65 34.83
CA PRO A 56 16.23 12.72 34.75
C PRO A 56 15.68 14.14 34.89
N ALA A 57 16.38 15.02 35.63
CA ALA A 57 16.03 16.42 35.83
C ALA A 57 16.09 17.24 34.53
N GLU A 58 17.07 16.98 33.65
CA GLU A 58 17.22 17.66 32.35
C GLU A 58 16.07 17.35 31.37
N ARG A 59 15.32 16.26 31.62
CA ARG A 59 14.15 15.84 30.83
C ARG A 59 12.81 16.30 31.40
N GLY A 60 12.80 16.96 32.56
CA GLY A 60 11.55 17.28 33.26
C GLY A 60 10.78 16.04 33.71
N LEU A 61 11.45 14.89 33.85
CA LEU A 61 10.85 13.64 34.35
C LEU A 61 10.68 13.65 35.89
N THR A 62 11.17 14.70 36.55
CA THR A 62 11.05 14.93 38.00
C THR A 62 9.63 15.27 38.45
N SER A 63 8.68 15.46 37.52
CA SER A 63 7.26 15.72 37.84
C SER A 63 6.34 14.50 37.78
N SER A 64 6.85 13.30 37.46
CA SER A 64 6.07 12.07 37.59
C SER A 64 6.07 11.59 39.05
N PRO A 65 4.91 11.42 39.71
CA PRO A 65 4.87 10.94 41.08
C PRO A 65 5.15 9.42 41.09
N GLY A 66 6.36 9.04 41.52
CA GLY A 66 6.65 7.65 41.93
C GLY A 66 7.99 7.07 41.42
N ALA A 67 9.09 7.56 41.99
CA ALA A 67 10.41 6.96 42.22
C ALA A 67 11.48 8.04 42.05
N PRO A 68 12.47 8.17 42.96
CA PRO A 68 13.63 9.02 42.69
C PRO A 68 14.47 8.30 41.64
N LEU A 69 14.25 8.63 40.36
CA LEU A 69 15.29 8.47 39.34
C LEU A 69 16.45 9.45 39.62
N ASP A 70 16.26 10.40 40.54
CA ASP A 70 17.07 11.58 40.84
C ASP A 70 18.60 11.37 40.94
N ASP A 71 19.07 10.16 41.24
CA ASP A 71 20.50 9.86 41.43
C ASP A 71 21.14 9.03 40.29
N THR A 72 20.43 8.68 39.21
CA THR A 72 21.00 7.87 38.12
C THR A 72 20.63 8.39 36.73
N ASN A 73 21.64 8.49 35.86
CA ASN A 73 21.42 8.91 34.49
C ASN A 73 20.66 7.84 33.71
N ILE A 74 19.83 8.30 32.76
CA ILE A 74 19.10 7.46 31.83
C ILE A 74 19.72 7.53 30.44
N LEU A 75 19.63 6.44 29.69
CA LEU A 75 20.05 6.44 28.30
C LEU A 75 19.03 7.19 27.45
N VAL A 76 19.52 8.08 26.60
CA VAL A 76 18.71 8.87 25.69
C VAL A 76 19.19 8.67 24.26
N TRP A 77 18.26 8.27 23.38
CA TRP A 77 18.46 8.18 21.95
C TRP A 77 18.40 9.57 21.31
N LEU A 78 19.31 9.80 20.35
CA LEU A 78 19.44 11.07 19.63
C LEU A 78 18.98 10.92 18.18
N ASP A 79 17.94 11.67 17.79
CA ASP A 79 17.43 11.75 16.42
C ASP A 79 17.29 13.21 15.96
N GLY A 80 18.32 13.69 15.28
CA GLY A 80 18.45 15.10 14.92
C GLY A 80 18.40 16.00 16.16
N LYS A 81 17.32 16.79 16.29
CA LYS A 81 17.07 17.64 17.47
C LYS A 81 16.20 16.96 18.54
N LYS A 82 15.58 15.81 18.22
CA LYS A 82 14.72 15.07 19.15
C LYS A 82 15.56 14.18 20.05
N ARG A 83 15.16 14.11 21.31
CA ARG A 83 15.76 13.31 22.36
C ARG A 83 14.69 12.40 22.95
N ILE A 84 14.96 11.10 23.03
CA ILE A 84 13.97 10.09 23.42
C ILE A 84 14.59 9.18 24.49
N ALA A 85 13.94 9.07 25.65
CA ALA A 85 14.39 8.16 26.70
C ALA A 85 14.32 6.71 26.20
N ALA A 86 15.38 5.94 26.41
CA ALA A 86 15.47 4.56 25.96
C ALA A 86 14.66 3.64 26.88
N ASP A 87 13.70 2.91 26.31
CA ASP A 87 12.94 1.85 27.00
C ASP A 87 13.72 0.53 27.09
N LYS A 88 14.57 0.29 26.10
CA LYS A 88 15.49 -0.85 26.00
C LYS A 88 16.77 -0.43 25.29
N MET A 89 17.82 -1.22 25.46
CA MET A 89 19.00 -1.15 24.61
C MET A 89 19.53 -2.55 24.30
N THR A 90 20.25 -2.64 23.18
CA THR A 90 20.99 -3.83 22.77
C THR A 90 22.45 -3.44 22.51
N LEU A 91 23.38 -4.19 23.08
CA LEU A 91 24.83 -4.02 22.93
C LEU A 91 25.41 -5.27 22.28
N ALA A 92 26.10 -5.13 21.14
CA ALA A 92 26.88 -6.20 20.53
C ALA A 92 28.34 -6.03 20.91
N ILE A 93 29.00 -7.11 21.34
CA ILE A 93 30.39 -7.10 21.82
C ILE A 93 31.18 -8.12 21.00
N ALA A 94 32.29 -7.69 20.40
CA ALA A 94 33.17 -8.57 19.65
C ALA A 94 34.06 -9.38 20.61
N ALA A 95 33.59 -10.57 21.00
CA ALA A 95 34.26 -11.45 21.94
C ALA A 95 33.71 -12.88 21.86
N ASP A 96 34.50 -13.86 22.30
CA ASP A 96 34.08 -15.26 22.41
C ASP A 96 33.19 -15.47 23.65
N TRP A 97 32.07 -16.19 23.46
CA TRP A 97 31.10 -16.50 24.51
C TRP A 97 31.73 -17.16 25.73
N ASN A 98 32.61 -18.15 25.54
CA ASN A 98 33.18 -18.93 26.63
C ASN A 98 34.14 -18.09 27.50
N THR A 99 34.68 -17.01 26.95
CA THR A 99 35.58 -16.11 27.67
C THR A 99 34.83 -14.97 28.36
N LEU A 100 33.88 -14.33 27.65
CA LEU A 100 33.23 -13.11 28.13
C LEU A 100 32.00 -13.39 29.01
N ALA A 101 31.15 -14.35 28.64
CA ALA A 101 29.90 -14.58 29.35
C ALA A 101 30.07 -14.95 30.83
N PRO A 102 31.08 -15.77 31.23
CA PRO A 102 31.35 -16.03 32.65
C PRO A 102 31.75 -14.74 33.39
N LYS A 103 32.59 -13.90 32.78
CA LYS A 103 33.03 -12.62 33.38
C LYS A 103 31.88 -11.66 33.58
N LEU A 104 31.02 -11.50 32.57
CA LEU A 104 29.82 -10.68 32.69
C LEU A 104 28.84 -11.23 33.74
N SER A 105 28.68 -12.56 33.80
CA SER A 105 27.84 -13.20 34.81
C SER A 105 28.36 -12.97 36.22
N ASP A 106 29.68 -13.01 36.43
CA ASP A 106 30.29 -12.75 37.73
C ASP A 106 30.13 -11.29 38.17
N LEU A 107 30.29 -10.33 37.25
CA LEU A 107 29.99 -8.91 37.50
C LEU A 107 28.53 -8.71 37.92
N LEU A 108 27.59 -9.37 37.23
CA LEU A 108 26.16 -9.27 37.57
C LEU A 108 25.82 -9.90 38.93
N LYS A 109 26.50 -11.00 39.32
CA LYS A 109 26.36 -11.57 40.66
C LYS A 109 26.85 -10.61 41.75
N GLN A 110 27.98 -9.94 41.52
CA GLN A 110 28.50 -8.92 42.45
C GLN A 110 27.49 -7.77 42.64
N GLU A 111 26.73 -7.46 41.58
CA GLU A 111 25.62 -6.50 41.60
C GLU A 111 24.29 -7.07 42.13
N ASN A 112 24.28 -8.26 42.72
CA ASN A 112 23.09 -8.94 43.27
C ASN A 112 21.98 -9.25 42.24
N PHE A 113 22.34 -9.52 40.98
CA PHE A 113 21.39 -10.09 40.02
C PHE A 113 21.19 -11.59 40.29
N SER A 114 19.95 -12.06 40.15
CA SER A 114 19.63 -13.48 40.04
C SER A 114 19.81 -13.93 38.59
N LEU A 115 20.55 -15.03 38.36
CA LEU A 115 20.87 -15.49 37.01
C LEU A 115 20.23 -16.84 36.72
N ARG A 116 19.76 -17.02 35.49
CA ARG A 116 19.28 -18.27 34.92
C ARG A 116 19.92 -18.46 33.56
N SER A 117 20.72 -19.51 33.42
CA SER A 117 21.28 -19.91 32.13
C SER A 117 20.39 -20.95 31.47
N ALA A 118 20.28 -20.87 30.15
CA ALA A 118 19.58 -21.82 29.31
C ALA A 118 20.21 -21.83 27.92
N SER A 119 19.76 -22.75 27.07
CA SER A 119 20.04 -22.74 25.65
C SER A 119 18.73 -22.83 24.88
N MET A 120 18.75 -22.34 23.65
CA MET A 120 17.66 -22.55 22.70
C MET A 120 18.21 -22.68 21.28
N PRO A 121 17.54 -23.42 20.39
CA PRO A 121 17.89 -23.40 18.98
C PRO A 121 17.75 -22.00 18.38
N VAL A 122 18.63 -21.67 17.43
CA VAL A 122 18.58 -20.43 16.63
C VAL A 122 17.20 -20.20 16.01
N ALA A 123 16.48 -21.27 15.63
CA ALA A 123 15.13 -21.17 15.07
C ALA A 123 14.09 -20.52 16.00
N TYR A 124 14.33 -20.44 17.31
CA TYR A 124 13.44 -19.80 18.28
C TYR A 124 13.79 -18.33 18.57
N LEU A 125 14.77 -17.78 17.87
CA LEU A 125 15.09 -16.36 17.95
C LEU A 125 13.92 -15.51 17.45
N GLU A 126 13.77 -14.35 18.08
CA GLU A 126 12.79 -13.33 17.67
C GLU A 126 13.05 -12.85 16.24
N GLU A 127 12.05 -12.24 15.62
CA GLU A 127 12.07 -11.87 14.21
C GLU A 127 13.27 -11.00 13.82
N ASP A 128 13.60 -9.98 14.62
CA ASP A 128 14.71 -9.05 14.37
C ASP A 128 16.08 -9.78 14.36
N TRP A 129 16.22 -10.82 15.19
CA TRP A 129 17.41 -11.65 15.22
C TRP A 129 17.52 -12.56 14.00
N GLY A 130 16.39 -13.05 13.53
CA GLY A 130 16.29 -13.75 12.27
C GLY A 130 16.75 -12.93 11.07
N GLN A 131 16.29 -11.68 11.01
CA GLN A 131 16.70 -10.71 9.98
C GLN A 131 18.22 -10.47 10.03
N ALA A 132 18.77 -10.25 11.22
CA ALA A 132 20.20 -10.09 11.41
C ALA A 132 20.97 -11.34 10.95
N LEU A 133 20.52 -12.54 11.33
CA LEU A 133 21.11 -13.80 10.93
C LEU A 133 21.17 -13.93 9.41
N LEU A 134 20.05 -13.74 8.72
CA LEU A 134 19.99 -13.87 7.26
C LEU A 134 20.87 -12.83 6.55
N SER A 135 21.07 -11.65 7.16
CA SER A 135 21.94 -10.62 6.60
C SER A 135 23.43 -10.88 6.77
N HIS A 136 23.81 -11.63 7.80
CA HIS A 136 25.22 -11.97 8.05
C HIS A 136 25.58 -13.37 7.56
N ARG A 137 24.59 -14.24 7.32
CA ARG A 137 24.74 -15.64 6.88
C ARG A 137 24.05 -15.86 5.52
N PRO A 138 24.60 -15.31 4.42
CA PRO A 138 23.99 -15.43 3.09
C PRO A 138 23.83 -16.88 2.63
N GLU A 139 24.65 -17.81 3.11
CA GLU A 139 24.53 -19.24 2.84
C GLU A 139 23.28 -19.85 3.47
N VAL A 140 22.87 -19.39 4.66
CA VAL A 140 21.62 -19.83 5.31
C VAL A 140 20.43 -19.25 4.55
N ALA A 141 20.49 -17.96 4.17
CA ALA A 141 19.45 -17.35 3.36
C ALA A 141 19.28 -18.05 2.01
N ALA A 142 20.38 -18.41 1.33
CA ALA A 142 20.33 -19.15 0.07
C ALA A 142 19.69 -20.55 0.24
N SER A 143 20.10 -21.32 1.26
CA SER A 143 19.52 -22.64 1.56
C SER A 143 18.01 -22.56 1.85
N LEU A 144 17.59 -21.58 2.64
CA LEU A 144 16.16 -21.36 2.92
C LEU A 144 15.38 -20.96 1.66
N ALA A 145 15.95 -20.11 0.81
CA ALA A 145 15.31 -19.72 -0.46
C ALA A 145 15.17 -20.91 -1.42
N GLU A 146 16.17 -21.78 -1.51
CA GLU A 146 16.14 -22.99 -2.33
C GLU A 146 15.07 -23.99 -1.87
N LYS A 147 14.87 -24.13 -0.55
CA LYS A 147 13.88 -25.06 0.01
C LYS A 147 12.45 -24.52 -0.03
N PHE A 148 12.25 -23.25 0.33
CA PHE A 148 10.90 -22.73 0.60
C PHE A 148 10.32 -21.83 -0.50
N ILE A 149 11.15 -21.14 -1.28
CA ILE A 149 10.69 -20.19 -2.30
C ILE A 149 10.83 -20.77 -3.70
N THR A 150 12.03 -21.24 -4.03
CA THR A 150 12.41 -21.66 -5.37
C THR A 150 11.48 -22.73 -5.97
N PRO A 151 11.03 -23.78 -5.25
CA PRO A 151 10.18 -24.82 -5.84
C PRO A 151 8.83 -24.26 -6.29
N LYS A 152 8.24 -23.36 -5.50
CA LYS A 152 6.96 -22.71 -5.83
C LYS A 152 7.11 -21.80 -7.05
N LEU A 153 8.22 -21.06 -7.14
CA LEU A 153 8.50 -20.20 -8.29
C LEU A 153 8.79 -21.01 -9.57
N TRP A 154 9.52 -22.14 -9.47
CA TRP A 154 9.75 -23.03 -10.61
C TRP A 154 8.47 -23.67 -11.13
N GLN A 155 7.58 -24.12 -10.24
CA GLN A 155 6.26 -24.61 -10.64
C GLN A 155 5.46 -23.53 -11.39
N ALA A 156 5.51 -22.29 -10.89
CA ALA A 156 4.86 -21.15 -11.55
C ALA A 156 5.44 -20.84 -12.93
N GLN A 157 6.77 -20.94 -13.07
CA GLN A 157 7.47 -20.78 -14.35
C GLN A 157 7.08 -21.89 -15.33
N GLN A 158 7.05 -23.15 -14.89
CA GLN A 158 6.66 -24.29 -15.74
C GLN A 158 5.21 -24.18 -16.23
N ALA A 159 4.31 -23.70 -15.36
CA ALA A 159 2.93 -23.38 -15.71
C ALA A 159 2.81 -22.16 -16.64
N GLY A 160 3.85 -21.33 -16.75
CA GLY A 160 3.89 -20.13 -17.59
C GLY A 160 3.28 -18.88 -16.94
N TYR A 161 3.09 -18.86 -15.61
CA TYR A 161 2.53 -17.70 -14.90
C TYR A 161 3.56 -16.59 -14.64
N ILE A 162 4.84 -16.97 -14.53
CA ILE A 162 5.97 -16.06 -14.34
C ILE A 162 7.10 -16.44 -15.30
N THR A 163 7.95 -15.47 -15.61
CA THR A 163 9.12 -15.66 -16.48
C THR A 163 10.33 -16.20 -15.70
N PRO A 164 11.33 -16.80 -16.38
CA PRO A 164 12.57 -17.22 -15.72
C PRO A 164 13.32 -16.09 -15.01
N LYS A 165 13.31 -14.88 -15.60
CA LYS A 165 13.92 -13.68 -14.99
C LYS A 165 13.24 -13.29 -13.67
N GLU A 166 11.94 -13.50 -13.57
CA GLU A 166 11.20 -13.22 -12.34
C GLU A 166 11.52 -14.22 -11.23
N VAL A 167 11.76 -15.49 -11.58
CA VAL A 167 12.25 -16.47 -10.62
C VAL A 167 13.57 -15.99 -10.01
N GLU A 168 14.54 -15.65 -10.86
CA GLU A 168 15.85 -15.15 -10.43
C GLU A 168 15.70 -13.90 -9.56
N HIS A 169 14.96 -12.90 -10.04
CA HIS A 169 14.75 -11.64 -9.32
C HIS A 169 14.07 -11.85 -7.96
N LYS A 170 12.97 -12.63 -7.90
CA LYS A 170 12.24 -12.87 -6.66
C LYS A 170 13.07 -13.67 -5.65
N THR A 171 13.82 -14.67 -6.10
CA THR A 171 14.75 -15.42 -5.24
C THR A 171 15.84 -14.52 -4.69
N ASN A 172 16.50 -13.73 -5.55
CA ASN A 172 17.55 -12.81 -5.14
C ASN A 172 17.02 -11.74 -4.17
N ARG A 173 15.83 -11.19 -4.44
CA ARG A 173 15.18 -10.21 -3.57
C ARG A 173 14.84 -10.80 -2.20
N ALA A 174 14.30 -12.03 -2.14
CA ALA A 174 13.99 -12.68 -0.87
C ALA A 174 15.25 -12.90 -0.01
N ILE A 175 16.37 -13.25 -0.65
CA ILE A 175 17.68 -13.38 0.00
C ILE A 175 18.19 -12.01 0.47
N SER A 176 18.28 -11.03 -0.43
CA SER A 176 18.89 -9.72 -0.14
C SER A 176 18.08 -8.86 0.82
N GLN A 177 16.76 -9.06 0.87
CA GLN A 177 15.87 -8.39 1.81
C GLN A 177 15.62 -9.21 3.08
N HIS A 178 16.27 -10.37 3.22
CA HIS A 178 16.23 -11.19 4.44
C HIS A 178 14.80 -11.63 4.84
N LEU A 179 13.90 -11.78 3.86
CA LEU A 179 12.46 -11.99 4.10
C LEU A 179 12.11 -13.43 4.54
N LEU A 180 13.10 -14.33 4.58
CA LEU A 180 12.92 -15.78 4.75
C LEU A 180 12.66 -16.23 6.19
N TRP A 181 12.76 -15.34 7.17
CA TRP A 181 12.59 -15.71 8.58
C TRP A 181 11.12 -15.98 8.96
N LEU A 182 10.17 -15.44 8.17
CA LEU A 182 8.73 -15.46 8.46
C LEU A 182 8.01 -16.71 7.94
N THR A 183 8.78 -17.74 7.57
CA THR A 183 8.26 -19.00 7.03
C THR A 183 7.85 -19.94 8.20
N PRO A 184 6.83 -20.82 8.04
CA PRO A 184 6.11 -21.50 9.13
C PRO A 184 6.96 -22.48 9.97
N GLN A 185 6.34 -23.21 10.91
CA GLN A 185 6.92 -24.26 11.77
C GLN A 185 7.97 -25.20 11.13
N GLU A 186 7.95 -25.37 9.81
CA GLU A 186 8.95 -26.07 9.00
C GLU A 186 10.35 -25.46 9.07
N LEU A 187 10.46 -24.15 9.31
CA LEU A 187 11.72 -23.42 9.51
C LEU A 187 12.43 -23.92 10.78
N ILE A 188 11.66 -24.24 11.82
CA ILE A 188 12.14 -24.82 13.09
C ILE A 188 12.67 -26.25 12.90
N LYS A 189 12.48 -26.88 11.74
CA LYS A 189 13.05 -28.21 11.47
C LYS A 189 14.35 -28.16 10.68
N GLN A 190 14.79 -26.97 10.25
CA GLN A 190 15.96 -26.86 9.38
C GLN A 190 17.25 -27.12 10.17
N PRO A 191 18.11 -28.06 9.72
CA PRO A 191 19.36 -28.39 10.40
C PRO A 191 20.25 -27.18 10.68
N GLU A 192 20.30 -26.24 9.73
CA GLU A 192 21.11 -25.02 9.82
C GLU A 192 20.65 -24.08 10.96
N LEU A 193 19.39 -24.22 11.42
CA LEU A 193 18.78 -23.43 12.47
C LEU A 193 18.62 -24.19 13.81
N GLN A 194 19.00 -25.49 13.85
CA GLN A 194 18.98 -26.30 15.07
C GLN A 194 20.17 -26.06 15.99
N LYS A 195 21.15 -25.26 15.56
CA LYS A 195 22.30 -24.93 16.40
C LYS A 195 21.80 -24.26 17.67
N GLU A 196 22.13 -24.84 18.81
CA GLU A 196 21.84 -24.27 20.13
C GLU A 196 22.70 -23.02 20.36
N ILE A 197 22.05 -21.96 20.83
CA ILE A 197 22.71 -20.76 21.36
C ILE A 197 22.50 -20.71 22.86
N SER A 198 23.58 -20.42 23.58
CA SER A 198 23.52 -20.24 25.03
C SER A 198 23.09 -18.83 25.37
N PHE A 199 22.31 -18.68 26.43
CA PHE A 199 21.99 -17.38 26.99
C PHE A 199 21.86 -17.43 28.51
N THR A 200 22.05 -16.28 29.13
CA THR A 200 21.89 -16.07 30.56
C THR A 200 20.97 -14.88 30.78
N GLU A 201 19.84 -15.14 31.43
CA GLU A 201 18.94 -14.10 31.90
C GLU A 201 19.34 -13.70 33.32
N ALA A 202 19.44 -12.40 33.55
CA ALA A 202 19.76 -11.81 34.83
C ALA A 202 18.64 -10.86 35.23
N ARG A 203 18.21 -10.96 36.48
CA ARG A 203 17.12 -10.15 37.02
C ARG A 203 17.47 -9.60 38.39
N LYS A 204 17.28 -8.29 38.57
CA LYS A 204 17.40 -7.59 39.85
C LYS A 204 16.11 -6.84 40.12
N THR A 205 15.51 -7.05 41.29
CA THR A 205 14.29 -6.35 41.71
C THR A 205 14.62 -5.54 42.95
N TYR A 206 14.25 -4.26 42.92
CA TYR A 206 14.40 -3.31 44.01
C TYR A 206 13.04 -2.69 44.29
N SER A 207 12.67 -2.57 45.57
CA SER A 207 11.38 -2.02 45.98
C SER A 207 11.59 -0.89 46.98
N VAL A 208 10.92 0.24 46.79
CA VAL A 208 10.90 1.39 47.71
C VAL A 208 9.46 1.84 47.87
N GLY A 209 8.91 1.64 49.07
CA GLY A 209 7.47 1.80 49.31
C GLY A 209 6.65 0.92 48.37
N ASP A 210 5.65 1.50 47.73
CA ASP A 210 4.80 0.82 46.74
C ASP A 210 5.38 0.84 45.31
N THR A 211 6.56 1.44 45.13
CA THR A 211 7.24 1.46 43.83
C THR A 211 8.18 0.27 43.69
N LYS A 212 8.05 -0.46 42.59
CA LYS A 212 8.86 -1.63 42.28
C LYS A 212 9.64 -1.41 40.99
N ARG A 213 10.97 -1.49 41.09
CA ARG A 213 11.91 -1.39 39.98
C ARG A 213 12.50 -2.76 39.68
N THR A 214 12.33 -3.25 38.45
CA THR A 214 12.91 -4.53 38.01
C THR A 214 13.79 -4.33 36.79
N THR A 215 15.07 -4.62 36.93
CA THR A 215 16.03 -4.63 35.83
C THR A 215 16.15 -6.03 35.26
N TYR A 216 15.99 -6.14 33.94
CA TYR A 216 16.14 -7.37 33.16
C TYR A 216 17.31 -7.22 32.21
N LEU A 217 18.23 -8.17 32.29
CA LEU A 217 19.38 -8.24 31.40
C LEU A 217 19.44 -9.64 30.79
N LYS A 218 19.68 -9.73 29.48
CA LYS A 218 19.91 -11.01 28.80
C LYS A 218 21.27 -10.95 28.13
N ILE A 219 22.13 -11.92 28.40
CA ILE A 219 23.41 -12.12 27.70
C ILE A 219 23.22 -13.32 26.79
N MET A 220 23.58 -13.22 25.52
CA MET A 220 23.35 -14.26 24.54
C MET A 220 24.58 -14.48 23.66
N ASP A 221 24.89 -15.73 23.35
CA ASP A 221 25.83 -16.08 22.29
C ASP A 221 25.22 -15.73 20.93
N ALA A 222 25.70 -14.65 20.32
CA ALA A 222 25.24 -14.19 19.02
C ALA A 222 26.16 -14.70 17.89
N SER A 223 27.14 -15.55 18.18
CA SER A 223 28.12 -15.99 17.19
C SER A 223 27.49 -16.77 16.05
N ALA A 224 26.42 -17.53 16.32
CA ALA A 224 25.67 -18.23 15.28
C ALA A 224 24.96 -17.26 14.31
N VAL A 225 24.47 -16.12 14.81
CA VAL A 225 23.78 -15.07 14.05
C VAL A 225 24.77 -14.32 13.16
N PHE A 226 25.90 -13.87 13.73
CA PHE A 226 26.85 -13.04 13.00
C PHE A 226 27.89 -13.83 12.19
N GLY A 227 28.08 -15.13 12.47
CA GLY A 227 29.10 -15.96 11.82
C GLY A 227 30.52 -15.71 12.34
N GLU A 228 30.67 -14.84 13.34
CA GLU A 228 31.92 -14.45 13.99
C GLU A 228 31.70 -14.41 15.52
N PRO A 229 32.75 -14.52 16.36
CA PRO A 229 32.62 -14.45 17.82
C PRO A 229 31.95 -13.15 18.27
N LYS A 230 30.73 -13.25 18.80
CA LYS A 230 29.95 -12.09 19.24
C LYS A 230 29.04 -12.42 20.40
N VAL A 231 29.01 -11.54 21.40
CA VAL A 231 28.10 -11.61 22.54
C VAL A 231 27.13 -10.45 22.48
N ALA A 232 25.83 -10.74 22.58
CA ALA A 232 24.79 -9.73 22.63
C ALA A 232 24.29 -9.55 24.07
N LEU A 233 24.03 -8.31 24.45
CA LEU A 233 23.46 -7.94 25.74
C LEU A 233 22.23 -7.07 25.54
N PHE A 234 21.13 -7.41 26.20
CA PHE A 234 19.91 -6.61 26.23
C PHE A 234 19.70 -6.10 27.64
N LEU A 235 19.23 -4.86 27.76
CA LEU A 235 18.87 -4.29 29.05
C LEU A 235 17.57 -3.50 28.94
N THR A 236 16.71 -3.69 29.94
CA THR A 236 15.56 -2.83 30.20
C THR A 236 15.29 -2.81 31.71
N THR A 237 14.87 -1.67 32.23
CA THR A 237 14.41 -1.52 33.61
C THR A 237 12.95 -1.10 33.60
N CYS A 238 12.09 -1.92 34.18
CA CYS A 238 10.66 -1.65 34.35
C CYS A 238 10.45 -1.00 35.73
N VAL A 239 9.87 0.20 35.78
CA VAL A 239 9.50 0.91 37.00
C VAL A 239 7.98 0.89 37.12
N LEU A 240 7.48 0.26 38.18
CA LEU A 240 6.06 0.20 38.50
C LEU A 240 5.79 1.13 39.68
N SER A 241 5.01 2.18 39.47
CA SER A 241 4.66 3.17 40.50
C SER A 241 3.15 3.25 40.69
N PRO A 242 2.64 3.56 41.90
CA PRO A 242 1.21 3.74 42.10
C PRO A 242 0.66 4.86 41.20
N ASN A 243 -0.47 4.61 40.54
CA ASN A 243 -1.10 5.65 39.73
C ASN A 243 -1.80 6.67 40.64
N PRO A 244 -1.35 7.94 40.70
CA PRO A 244 -1.94 8.95 41.57
C PRO A 244 -3.39 9.28 41.23
N ASN A 245 -3.79 9.02 39.98
CA ASN A 245 -5.14 9.27 39.48
C ASN A 245 -6.07 8.09 39.74
N TYR A 246 -5.55 6.96 40.21
CA TYR A 246 -6.34 5.79 40.51
C TYR A 246 -7.04 5.92 41.86
N SER A 247 -8.37 5.78 41.82
CA SER A 247 -9.17 5.39 42.97
C SER A 247 -10.17 4.34 42.52
N TYR A 248 -10.63 3.49 43.43
CA TYR A 248 -11.60 2.44 43.11
C TYR A 248 -12.85 3.00 42.41
N LEU A 249 -13.34 4.16 42.85
CA LEU A 249 -14.49 4.84 42.23
C LEU A 249 -14.17 5.36 40.82
N LYS A 250 -13.02 6.00 40.61
CA LYS A 250 -12.60 6.49 39.29
C LYS A 250 -12.34 5.34 38.29
N ALA A 251 -11.85 4.21 38.77
CA ALA A 251 -11.66 3.02 37.94
C ALA A 251 -13.01 2.43 37.49
N ILE A 252 -14.01 2.41 38.38
CA ILE A 252 -15.37 2.01 38.03
C ILE A 252 -15.98 2.97 37.01
N GLU A 253 -15.87 4.28 37.23
CA GLU A 253 -16.36 5.31 36.30
C GLU A 253 -15.71 5.20 34.92
N ASN A 254 -14.37 5.12 34.86
CA ASN A 254 -13.63 4.92 33.62
C ASN A 254 -14.03 3.63 32.90
N ARG A 255 -14.30 2.54 33.63
CA ARG A 255 -14.73 1.26 33.04
C ARG A 255 -16.17 1.34 32.52
N ILE A 256 -17.07 2.03 33.23
CA ILE A 256 -18.43 2.31 32.74
C ILE A 256 -18.37 3.13 31.45
N ASP A 257 -17.54 4.16 31.41
CA ASP A 257 -17.37 5.01 30.22
C ASP A 257 -16.68 4.27 29.07
N TYR A 258 -15.72 3.38 29.37
CA TYR A 258 -15.15 2.45 28.39
C TYR A 258 -16.22 1.57 27.77
N TRP A 259 -17.08 0.93 28.58
CA TRP A 259 -18.14 0.06 28.05
C TRP A 259 -19.19 0.83 27.24
N LYS A 260 -19.53 2.06 27.64
CA LYS A 260 -20.45 2.92 26.88
C LYS A 260 -19.88 3.36 25.53
N ASN A 261 -18.58 3.59 25.46
CA ASN A 261 -17.88 4.10 24.28
C ASN A 261 -17.03 3.02 23.60
N PHE A 262 -17.27 1.74 23.91
CA PHE A 262 -16.52 0.62 23.35
C PHE A 262 -16.82 0.53 21.85
N ASN A 263 -15.85 0.92 21.04
CA ASN A 263 -15.96 0.85 19.60
C ASN A 263 -14.96 -0.19 19.10
N LEU A 264 -15.44 -1.21 18.38
CA LEU A 264 -14.67 -2.40 18.00
C LEU A 264 -13.42 -2.08 17.14
N LEU A 265 -13.35 -0.86 16.58
CA LEU A 265 -12.35 -0.42 15.61
C LEU A 265 -11.72 0.96 15.93
N GLY A 266 -11.98 1.53 17.12
CA GLY A 266 -11.39 2.81 17.54
C GLY A 266 -10.35 2.66 18.66
N PRO A 267 -9.50 3.67 18.93
CA PRO A 267 -8.67 3.68 20.12
C PRO A 267 -9.59 3.85 21.34
N GLY A 268 -10.10 2.73 21.85
CA GLY A 268 -10.98 2.71 23.01
C GLY A 268 -10.29 3.29 24.25
N LEU A 269 -11.08 3.91 25.12
CA LEU A 269 -10.64 4.34 26.46
C LEU A 269 -9.95 3.16 27.16
N ARG A 270 -8.68 3.28 27.54
CA ARG A 270 -8.02 2.18 28.27
C ARG A 270 -8.53 2.13 29.71
N PRO A 271 -8.70 0.93 30.30
CA PRO A 271 -9.00 0.80 31.72
C PRO A 271 -7.96 1.55 32.55
N LEU A 272 -8.42 2.33 33.53
CA LEU A 272 -7.56 3.05 34.46
C LEU A 272 -6.76 2.03 35.29
N GLN A 273 -5.43 2.04 35.14
CA GLN A 273 -4.54 1.10 35.80
C GLN A 273 -4.20 1.57 37.23
N SER A 274 -4.10 0.63 38.18
CA SER A 274 -3.72 0.91 39.58
C SER A 274 -2.26 1.29 39.75
N TYR A 275 -1.40 0.84 38.82
CA TYR A 275 0.01 1.20 38.73
C TYR A 275 0.30 1.77 37.34
N LEU A 276 1.19 2.75 37.28
CA LEU A 276 1.85 3.18 36.06
C LEU A 276 3.09 2.30 35.84
N SER A 277 3.39 2.01 34.57
CA SER A 277 4.57 1.26 34.18
C SER A 277 5.40 2.08 33.22
N ASP A 278 6.60 2.47 33.66
CA ASP A 278 7.59 3.14 32.83
C ASP A 278 8.76 2.21 32.53
N LYS A 279 9.46 2.48 31.41
CA LYS A 279 10.64 1.71 30.99
C LYS A 279 11.80 2.65 30.75
N PHE A 280 12.95 2.29 31.32
CA PHE A 280 14.17 3.05 31.20
C PHE A 280 15.38 2.13 31.07
N VAL A 281 16.46 2.65 30.49
CA VAL A 281 17.78 2.08 30.60
C VAL A 281 18.58 2.96 31.55
N LEU A 282 19.03 2.39 32.68
CA LEU A 282 19.72 3.10 33.75
C LEU A 282 21.23 2.88 33.65
N GLU A 283 22.01 3.96 33.80
CA GLU A 283 23.47 3.90 33.71
C GLU A 283 24.06 2.93 34.73
N GLU A 284 23.61 3.00 35.99
CA GLU A 284 24.07 2.13 37.07
C GLU A 284 23.93 0.63 36.77
N SER A 285 22.92 0.25 35.98
CA SER A 285 22.62 -1.15 35.69
C SER A 285 23.58 -1.77 34.67
N ILE A 286 24.28 -0.96 33.88
CA ILE A 286 25.28 -1.44 32.92
C ILE A 286 26.70 -0.97 33.20
N LYS A 287 26.88 0.03 34.07
CA LYS A 287 28.18 0.63 34.39
C LYS A 287 29.30 -0.38 34.68
N PRO A 288 29.10 -1.47 35.44
CA PRO A 288 30.15 -2.47 35.66
C PRO A 288 30.60 -3.16 34.37
N ILE A 289 29.64 -3.40 33.46
CA ILE A 289 29.91 -4.04 32.17
C ILE A 289 30.63 -3.07 31.25
N THR A 290 30.12 -1.84 31.06
CA THR A 290 30.78 -0.85 30.18
C THR A 290 32.19 -0.50 30.66
N THR A 291 32.40 -0.44 31.98
CA THR A 291 33.73 -0.25 32.59
C THR A 291 34.67 -1.40 32.23
N TYR A 292 34.23 -2.65 32.45
CA TYR A 292 35.01 -3.83 32.08
C TYR A 292 35.36 -3.86 30.59
N LEU A 293 34.41 -3.57 29.71
CA LEU A 293 34.65 -3.54 28.26
C LEU A 293 35.71 -2.49 27.88
N LYS A 294 35.64 -1.30 28.50
CA LYS A 294 36.61 -0.24 28.28
C LYS A 294 38.01 -0.61 28.79
N GLU A 295 38.12 -1.17 29.99
CA GLU A 295 39.40 -1.58 30.58
C GLU A 295 40.09 -2.70 29.79
N ASN A 296 39.31 -3.56 29.14
CA ASN A 296 39.80 -4.68 28.35
C ASN A 296 39.86 -4.38 26.83
N ASN A 297 39.64 -3.12 26.42
CA ASN A 297 39.63 -2.69 25.02
C ASN A 297 38.73 -3.54 24.10
N LEU A 298 37.59 -4.00 24.61
CA LEU A 298 36.63 -4.78 23.84
C LEU A 298 35.76 -3.86 23.00
N GLN A 299 35.71 -4.11 21.69
CA GLN A 299 34.85 -3.36 20.78
C GLN A 299 33.38 -3.69 21.05
N SER A 300 32.55 -2.66 21.11
CA SER A 300 31.12 -2.81 21.31
C SER A 300 30.31 -1.75 20.55
N GLU A 301 29.13 -2.15 20.11
CA GLU A 301 28.20 -1.31 19.36
C GLU A 301 26.86 -1.27 20.09
N LEU A 302 26.37 -0.07 20.42
CA LEU A 302 25.09 0.13 21.11
C LEU A 302 24.01 0.57 20.12
N ALA A 303 22.84 -0.05 20.21
CA ALA A 303 21.66 0.30 19.44
C ALA A 303 20.38 0.15 20.26
N SER A 304 19.29 0.76 19.81
CA SER A 304 17.96 0.55 20.40
C SER A 304 17.44 -0.87 20.14
N GLU A 305 17.78 -1.43 18.98
CA GLU A 305 17.31 -2.73 18.52
C GLU A 305 18.36 -3.43 17.65
N VAL A 306 18.22 -4.75 17.54
CA VAL A 306 19.06 -5.64 16.73
C VAL A 306 19.02 -5.27 15.24
N MET A 307 17.90 -4.68 14.79
CA MET A 307 17.72 -4.20 13.43
C MET A 307 18.79 -3.20 12.98
N ALA A 308 19.50 -2.54 13.91
CA ALA A 308 20.63 -1.66 13.58
C ALA A 308 21.77 -2.39 12.89
N TRP A 309 21.90 -3.69 13.11
CA TRP A 309 23.00 -4.51 12.61
C TRP A 309 22.64 -5.33 11.38
N VAL A 310 21.40 -5.24 10.89
CA VAL A 310 21.01 -5.86 9.62
C VAL A 310 21.78 -5.17 8.49
N LYS A 311 22.56 -5.94 7.73
CA LYS A 311 23.25 -5.40 6.55
C LYS A 311 22.20 -4.93 5.56
N LYS A 312 22.18 -3.64 5.25
CA LYS A 312 21.27 -3.11 4.23
C LYS A 312 21.79 -3.56 2.85
N ALA A 313 21.01 -4.36 2.14
CA ALA A 313 21.23 -4.54 0.73
C ALA A 313 20.72 -3.26 0.02
N PRO A 314 21.56 -2.56 -0.77
CA PRO A 314 21.07 -1.45 -1.56
C PRO A 314 20.00 -1.99 -2.51
N LEU A 315 18.79 -1.44 -2.42
CA LEU A 315 17.83 -1.58 -3.51
C LEU A 315 18.46 -0.92 -4.74
N ALA A 316 18.46 -1.62 -5.87
CA ALA A 316 18.85 -1.00 -7.13
C ALA A 316 17.81 0.08 -7.47
N GLU A 317 18.05 1.31 -7.03
CA GLU A 317 17.26 2.45 -7.48
C GLU A 317 17.59 2.68 -8.95
N THR A 318 16.72 2.23 -9.84
CA THR A 318 16.74 2.69 -11.22
C THR A 318 16.42 4.17 -11.19
N ALA A 319 17.30 5.02 -11.72
CA ALA A 319 17.02 6.43 -11.96
C ALA A 319 16.27 6.59 -13.30
N PRO A 320 15.47 7.66 -13.48
CA PRO A 320 14.86 7.93 -14.77
C PRO A 320 15.93 8.29 -15.80
N GLU A 321 15.72 7.90 -17.06
CA GLU A 321 16.58 8.32 -18.16
C GLU A 321 16.58 9.84 -18.38
N ARG A 322 15.47 10.51 -18.05
CA ARG A 322 15.30 11.95 -18.25
C ARG A 322 14.59 12.59 -17.07
N GLN A 323 14.99 13.83 -16.79
CA GLN A 323 14.27 14.69 -15.87
C GLN A 323 13.13 15.39 -16.61
N PRO A 324 11.95 15.54 -15.99
CA PRO A 324 10.84 16.26 -16.60
C PRO A 324 11.19 17.74 -16.80
N GLY A 325 10.86 18.28 -17.97
CA GLY A 325 10.97 19.70 -18.28
C GLY A 325 9.59 20.38 -18.39
N GLU A 326 9.57 21.70 -18.34
CA GLU A 326 8.38 22.50 -18.66
C GLU A 326 8.62 23.30 -19.94
N THR A 327 7.58 23.44 -20.77
CA THR A 327 7.66 24.21 -22.01
C THR A 327 7.84 25.70 -21.71
N THR A 328 8.81 26.35 -22.36
CA THR A 328 9.06 27.79 -22.24
C THR A 328 8.26 28.65 -23.22
N SER A 329 7.56 28.06 -24.20
CA SER A 329 6.76 28.81 -25.17
C SER A 329 5.44 29.29 -24.57
N SER A 330 5.13 30.57 -24.75
CA SER A 330 3.87 31.20 -24.33
C SER A 330 2.69 30.87 -25.25
N ASP A 331 2.71 29.71 -25.92
CA ASP A 331 1.69 29.34 -26.89
C ASP A 331 0.35 29.22 -26.15
N THR A 332 -0.62 30.04 -26.56
CA THR A 332 -1.87 30.22 -25.84
C THR A 332 -2.78 29.01 -26.03
N ILE A 333 -2.99 28.26 -24.95
CA ILE A 333 -4.02 27.23 -24.86
C ILE A 333 -5.38 27.92 -24.78
N SER A 334 -6.33 27.52 -25.62
CA SER A 334 -7.71 28.03 -25.56
C SER A 334 -8.64 27.03 -24.88
N MET A 335 -9.51 27.51 -24.00
CA MET A 335 -10.48 26.68 -23.28
C MET A 335 -11.91 27.11 -23.59
N VAL A 336 -12.79 26.14 -23.83
CA VAL A 336 -14.23 26.35 -24.04
C VAL A 336 -15.00 25.47 -23.07
N THR A 337 -15.85 26.08 -22.25
CA THR A 337 -16.76 25.36 -21.36
C THR A 337 -18.13 25.23 -22.02
N ILE A 338 -18.68 24.02 -22.02
CA ILE A 338 -20.01 23.69 -22.56
C ILE A 338 -20.79 23.05 -21.42
N THR A 339 -21.84 23.70 -20.93
CA THR A 339 -22.69 23.14 -19.87
C THR A 339 -23.72 22.17 -20.46
N LEU A 340 -24.30 21.31 -19.62
CA LEU A 340 -25.41 20.44 -20.05
C LEU A 340 -26.61 21.25 -20.59
N LYS A 341 -26.86 22.45 -20.07
CA LYS A 341 -27.90 23.36 -20.57
C LYS A 341 -27.59 23.90 -21.97
N ASP A 342 -26.29 23.99 -22.30
CA ASP A 342 -25.86 24.35 -23.64
C ASP A 342 -25.99 23.18 -24.61
N LEU A 343 -26.10 21.92 -24.14
CA LEU A 343 -26.21 20.70 -24.97
C LEU A 343 -27.66 20.24 -25.15
N LEU A 344 -28.47 20.43 -24.11
CA LEU A 344 -29.84 19.93 -23.99
C LEU A 344 -30.78 21.11 -23.76
N SER A 345 -31.87 21.15 -24.52
CA SER A 345 -32.81 22.28 -24.50
C SER A 345 -33.75 22.30 -23.29
N ASP A 346 -33.68 21.32 -22.40
CA ASP A 346 -34.51 21.22 -21.20
C ASP A 346 -33.79 21.69 -19.93
N THR A 347 -34.57 22.08 -18.91
CA THR A 347 -34.08 22.77 -17.70
C THR A 347 -33.97 21.86 -16.48
N ASP A 348 -33.85 20.53 -16.66
CA ASP A 348 -33.76 19.60 -15.53
C ASP A 348 -32.34 19.63 -14.93
N ASP A 349 -32.18 20.44 -13.87
CA ASP A 349 -30.93 20.60 -13.14
C ASP A 349 -30.47 19.33 -12.38
N SER A 350 -31.29 18.26 -12.34
CA SER A 350 -30.89 16.98 -11.73
C SER A 350 -30.12 16.06 -12.65
N ARG A 351 -29.95 16.43 -13.93
CA ARG A 351 -29.29 15.59 -14.92
C ARG A 351 -27.76 15.63 -14.77
N GLU A 352 -27.14 14.46 -14.80
CA GLU A 352 -25.69 14.29 -14.68
C GLU A 352 -25.13 13.41 -15.80
N ILE A 353 -23.97 13.76 -16.34
CA ILE A 353 -23.21 12.91 -17.27
C ILE A 353 -22.62 11.73 -16.51
N LYS A 354 -22.85 10.51 -17.03
CA LYS A 354 -22.33 9.25 -16.48
C LYS A 354 -21.29 8.59 -17.40
N GLU A 355 -21.48 8.69 -18.72
CA GLU A 355 -20.55 8.15 -19.72
C GLU A 355 -20.32 9.16 -20.85
N TYR A 356 -19.13 9.13 -21.44
CA TYR A 356 -18.72 10.04 -22.52
C TYR A 356 -17.68 9.38 -23.44
N LYS A 357 -17.83 9.53 -24.75
CA LYS A 357 -16.89 9.09 -25.80
C LYS A 357 -16.81 10.12 -26.93
N GLU A 358 -15.60 10.39 -27.42
CA GLU A 358 -15.38 11.17 -28.64
C GLU A 358 -15.48 10.29 -29.89
N LEU A 359 -16.11 10.80 -30.94
CA LEU A 359 -16.31 10.10 -32.21
C LEU A 359 -15.34 10.59 -33.30
N PRO A 360 -15.02 9.74 -34.31
CA PRO A 360 -14.07 10.08 -35.38
C PRO A 360 -14.43 11.34 -36.17
N ASP A 361 -15.72 11.61 -36.34
CA ASP A 361 -16.27 12.76 -37.06
C ASP A 361 -16.29 14.06 -36.21
N GLY A 362 -15.78 14.02 -34.98
CA GLY A 362 -15.78 15.13 -34.04
C GLY A 362 -17.09 15.31 -33.27
N ASN A 363 -18.04 14.38 -33.43
CA ASN A 363 -19.21 14.27 -32.57
C ASN A 363 -18.84 13.64 -31.22
N SER A 364 -19.76 13.73 -30.28
CA SER A 364 -19.60 13.18 -28.94
C SER A 364 -20.81 12.31 -28.63
N LEU A 365 -20.56 11.12 -28.11
CA LEU A 365 -21.57 10.19 -27.63
C LEU A 365 -21.51 10.18 -26.11
N PHE A 366 -22.61 10.50 -25.45
CA PHE A 366 -22.62 10.61 -23.99
C PHE A 366 -23.94 10.12 -23.40
N ALA A 367 -23.86 9.55 -22.21
CA ALA A 367 -25.02 9.11 -21.46
C ALA A 367 -25.21 9.97 -20.23
N THR A 368 -26.48 10.30 -19.95
CA THR A 368 -26.87 11.07 -18.77
C THR A 368 -27.83 10.28 -17.91
N GLN A 369 -27.88 10.59 -16.62
CA GLN A 369 -28.89 10.09 -15.69
C GLN A 369 -29.62 11.28 -15.08
N ARG A 370 -30.97 11.23 -15.03
CA ARG A 370 -31.81 12.22 -14.33
C ARG A 370 -32.80 11.53 -13.42
N TYR A 371 -33.30 12.23 -12.40
CA TYR A 371 -34.37 11.72 -11.56
C TYR A 371 -35.73 12.03 -12.18
N ASP A 372 -36.44 11.01 -12.65
CA ASP A 372 -37.79 11.17 -13.16
C ASP A 372 -38.79 11.25 -12.00
N ARG A 373 -39.27 12.48 -11.74
CA ARG A 373 -40.23 12.76 -10.67
C ARG A 373 -41.59 12.08 -10.88
N GLN A 374 -41.99 11.81 -12.11
CA GLN A 374 -43.27 11.14 -12.39
C GLN A 374 -43.18 9.65 -12.07
N GLN A 375 -42.04 9.03 -12.39
CA GLN A 375 -41.79 7.61 -12.15
C GLN A 375 -41.14 7.32 -10.78
N GLN A 376 -40.77 8.36 -10.02
CA GLN A 376 -40.02 8.27 -8.76
C GLN A 376 -38.78 7.37 -8.89
N ASN A 377 -38.08 7.47 -10.02
CA ASN A 377 -36.94 6.62 -10.33
C ASN A 377 -35.95 7.35 -11.24
N TYR A 378 -34.71 6.90 -11.26
CA TYR A 378 -33.72 7.42 -12.20
C TYR A 378 -33.93 6.85 -13.61
N VAL A 379 -33.75 7.71 -14.60
CA VAL A 379 -33.80 7.38 -16.02
C VAL A 379 -32.45 7.71 -16.64
N SER A 380 -31.93 6.80 -17.44
CA SER A 380 -30.73 6.99 -18.25
C SER A 380 -31.10 7.24 -19.71
N GLU A 381 -30.37 8.17 -20.32
CA GLU A 381 -30.61 8.66 -21.68
C GLU A 381 -29.27 8.70 -22.42
N LEU A 382 -29.24 8.22 -23.66
CA LEU A 382 -28.04 8.25 -24.52
C LEU A 382 -28.23 9.33 -25.60
N TYR A 383 -27.21 10.15 -25.80
CA TYR A 383 -27.23 11.28 -26.72
C TYR A 383 -26.02 11.28 -27.65
N ILE A 384 -26.20 11.84 -28.85
CA ILE A 384 -25.13 12.15 -29.80
C ILE A 384 -25.18 13.62 -30.20
N THR A 385 -24.03 14.31 -30.23
CA THR A 385 -23.94 15.69 -30.73
C THR A 385 -23.87 15.74 -32.26
N GLY A 386 -24.21 16.90 -32.84
CA GLY A 386 -24.10 17.14 -34.28
C GLY A 386 -22.71 17.64 -34.72
N PRO A 387 -22.28 17.35 -35.96
CA PRO A 387 -20.96 17.70 -36.44
C PRO A 387 -20.78 19.21 -36.49
N GLY A 388 -19.71 19.70 -35.85
CA GLY A 388 -19.38 21.13 -35.79
C GLY A 388 -20.30 21.99 -34.90
N ASN A 389 -21.35 21.42 -34.30
CA ASN A 389 -22.24 22.11 -33.37
C ASN A 389 -22.34 21.33 -32.04
N PRO A 390 -21.39 21.52 -31.12
CA PRO A 390 -21.39 20.83 -29.84
C PRO A 390 -22.43 21.41 -28.85
N GLN A 391 -23.41 22.20 -29.31
CA GLN A 391 -24.47 22.79 -28.48
C GLN A 391 -25.84 22.14 -28.71
N HIS A 392 -25.93 21.11 -29.56
CA HIS A 392 -27.20 20.42 -29.77
C HIS A 392 -26.97 18.92 -29.80
N ALA A 393 -27.62 18.20 -28.90
CA ALA A 393 -27.58 16.76 -28.83
C ALA A 393 -28.93 16.14 -29.21
N THR A 394 -28.89 15.02 -29.94
CA THR A 394 -30.05 14.21 -30.29
C THR A 394 -30.12 13.00 -29.36
N GLN A 395 -31.27 12.78 -28.72
CA GLN A 395 -31.49 11.58 -27.93
C GLN A 395 -31.60 10.36 -28.85
N LEU A 396 -30.83 9.32 -28.55
CA LEU A 396 -30.81 8.05 -29.27
C LEU A 396 -31.55 6.94 -28.52
N TRP A 397 -31.53 6.98 -27.19
CA TRP A 397 -32.08 5.92 -26.35
C TRP A 397 -32.53 6.42 -24.97
N GLN A 398 -33.45 5.69 -24.33
CA GLN A 398 -33.90 5.90 -22.96
C GLN A 398 -34.20 4.56 -22.27
N GLY A 399 -33.83 4.46 -20.98
CA GLY A 399 -34.20 3.32 -20.14
C GLY A 399 -33.84 3.53 -18.68
N LYS A 400 -33.93 2.46 -17.87
CA LYS A 400 -33.76 2.54 -16.41
C LYS A 400 -32.31 2.84 -15.99
N SER A 401 -31.35 2.25 -16.67
CA SER A 401 -29.92 2.44 -16.38
C SER A 401 -29.12 2.21 -17.66
N LEU A 402 -28.02 2.96 -17.81
CA LEU A 402 -27.03 2.74 -18.84
C LEU A 402 -25.67 2.70 -18.19
N SER A 403 -24.93 1.64 -18.46
CA SER A 403 -23.53 1.52 -18.11
C SER A 403 -22.74 1.04 -19.32
N GLY A 404 -21.43 1.24 -19.24
CA GLY A 404 -20.52 0.54 -20.12
C GLY A 404 -20.52 0.91 -21.58
N LEU A 405 -20.69 2.20 -21.86
CA LEU A 405 -20.57 2.74 -23.20
C LEU A 405 -19.12 2.56 -23.71
N THR A 406 -18.96 1.78 -24.78
CA THR A 406 -17.67 1.53 -25.41
C THR A 406 -17.75 1.67 -26.92
N LEU A 407 -16.70 2.22 -27.54
CA LEU A 407 -16.56 2.27 -28.99
C LEU A 407 -15.91 0.98 -29.49
N VAL A 408 -16.45 0.41 -30.55
CA VAL A 408 -15.91 -0.78 -31.22
C VAL A 408 -15.78 -0.51 -32.72
N HIS A 409 -15.00 -1.35 -33.41
CA HIS A 409 -14.75 -1.21 -34.85
C HIS A 409 -14.35 0.24 -35.23
N GLN A 410 -13.29 0.75 -34.58
CA GLN A 410 -12.74 2.10 -34.84
C GLN A 410 -13.75 3.25 -34.67
N GLY A 411 -14.78 3.07 -33.83
CA GLY A 411 -15.79 4.10 -33.58
C GLY A 411 -16.92 4.13 -34.61
N GLU A 412 -17.06 3.12 -35.47
CA GLU A 412 -18.25 2.97 -36.33
C GLU A 412 -19.47 2.46 -35.55
N LYS A 413 -19.23 1.76 -34.44
CA LYS A 413 -20.28 1.27 -33.56
C LYS A 413 -19.95 1.55 -32.10
N ALA A 414 -21.00 1.55 -31.28
CA ALA A 414 -20.87 1.57 -29.84
C ALA A 414 -21.68 0.44 -29.22
N TRP A 415 -21.14 -0.20 -28.19
CA TRP A 415 -21.88 -1.14 -27.36
C TRP A 415 -22.12 -0.53 -25.99
N PHE A 416 -23.27 -0.82 -25.40
CA PHE A 416 -23.60 -0.45 -24.03
C PHE A 416 -24.55 -1.47 -23.41
N ASN A 417 -24.57 -1.53 -22.09
CA ASN A 417 -25.46 -2.41 -21.36
C ASN A 417 -26.36 -1.62 -20.40
N THR A 418 -27.40 -2.30 -19.95
CA THR A 418 -28.39 -1.76 -19.03
C THR A 418 -28.57 -2.75 -17.89
N SER A 419 -28.96 -2.27 -16.72
CA SER A 419 -29.38 -3.13 -15.60
C SER A 419 -30.90 -3.34 -15.65
N PRO A 420 -31.37 -4.62 -15.66
CA PRO A 420 -30.58 -5.85 -15.57
C PRO A 420 -30.11 -6.39 -16.94
N GLY A 421 -28.80 -6.56 -17.10
CA GLY A 421 -28.11 -7.42 -18.09
C GLY A 421 -28.26 -7.18 -19.59
N GLN A 422 -29.19 -6.36 -20.09
CA GLN A 422 -29.48 -6.26 -21.52
C GLN A 422 -28.44 -5.41 -22.27
N TRP A 423 -27.86 -5.97 -23.34
CA TRP A 423 -26.90 -5.30 -24.22
C TRP A 423 -27.53 -4.75 -25.48
N PHE A 424 -26.94 -3.66 -25.97
CA PHE A 424 -27.33 -2.94 -27.17
C PHE A 424 -26.13 -2.63 -28.05
N GLU A 425 -26.33 -2.73 -29.37
CA GLU A 425 -25.41 -2.22 -30.38
C GLU A 425 -26.01 -0.96 -31.00
N LEU A 426 -25.26 0.14 -30.97
CA LEU A 426 -25.54 1.36 -31.73
C LEU A 426 -24.63 1.37 -32.96
N ASN A 427 -25.23 1.40 -34.14
CA ASN A 427 -24.53 1.77 -35.36
C ASN A 427 -24.49 3.30 -35.47
N ILE A 428 -23.30 3.90 -35.35
CA ILE A 428 -23.15 5.35 -35.23
C ILE A 428 -23.58 6.08 -36.52
N PRO A 429 -23.16 5.66 -37.74
CA PRO A 429 -23.58 6.31 -38.98
C PRO A 429 -25.09 6.29 -39.21
N THR A 430 -25.76 5.17 -38.92
CA THR A 430 -27.21 5.03 -39.15
C THR A 430 -28.06 5.44 -37.95
N ARG A 431 -27.44 5.66 -36.79
CA ARG A 431 -28.08 5.93 -35.49
C ARG A 431 -29.09 4.86 -35.07
N LYS A 432 -28.99 3.65 -35.63
CA LYS A 432 -29.87 2.52 -35.32
C LYS A 432 -29.33 1.76 -34.12
N ILE A 433 -30.24 1.43 -33.20
CA ILE A 433 -29.96 0.62 -32.03
C ILE A 433 -30.59 -0.76 -32.22
N ALA A 434 -29.80 -1.80 -32.02
CA ALA A 434 -30.23 -3.18 -32.02
C ALA A 434 -30.01 -3.81 -30.64
N THR A 435 -31.00 -4.56 -30.16
CA THR A 435 -30.89 -5.37 -28.95
C THR A 435 -30.07 -6.62 -29.25
N LEU A 436 -29.11 -6.95 -28.39
CA LEU A 436 -28.26 -8.14 -28.53
C LEU A 436 -28.74 -9.23 -27.55
N ALA A 437 -28.91 -10.46 -28.03
CA ALA A 437 -29.33 -11.57 -27.17
C ALA A 437 -28.14 -12.06 -26.34
N LEU A 438 -28.22 -11.97 -25.00
CA LEU A 438 -27.21 -12.50 -24.09
C LEU A 438 -27.85 -13.42 -23.05
N ASN A 439 -27.15 -14.51 -22.72
CA ASN A 439 -27.64 -15.56 -21.84
C ASN A 439 -27.06 -15.54 -20.41
N GLU A 440 -26.27 -14.53 -19.98
CA GLU A 440 -25.83 -14.43 -18.58
C GLU A 440 -25.67 -12.99 -18.05
N GLU A 441 -25.95 -12.82 -16.76
CA GLU A 441 -25.66 -11.62 -15.95
C GLU A 441 -24.15 -11.53 -15.66
N THR A 442 -23.35 -11.17 -16.65
CA THR A 442 -21.97 -10.76 -16.35
C THR A 442 -22.00 -9.31 -15.86
N GLY A 443 -21.92 -9.12 -14.55
CA GLY A 443 -21.72 -7.82 -13.88
C GLY A 443 -20.35 -7.23 -14.20
N VAL A 444 -20.13 -6.89 -15.47
CA VAL A 444 -18.84 -6.42 -15.97
C VAL A 444 -18.70 -4.93 -15.70
N THR A 445 -17.70 -4.58 -14.90
CA THR A 445 -17.36 -3.19 -14.55
C THR A 445 -16.08 -2.70 -15.24
N SER A 446 -15.31 -3.55 -15.92
CA SER A 446 -14.02 -3.18 -16.52
C SER A 446 -13.69 -4.00 -17.77
N TRP A 447 -13.32 -3.32 -18.86
CA TRP A 447 -12.86 -3.92 -20.12
C TRP A 447 -11.80 -3.05 -20.79
N PHE A 448 -11.11 -3.64 -21.78
CA PHE A 448 -10.24 -2.96 -22.73
C PHE A 448 -10.41 -3.58 -24.12
N SER A 449 -9.94 -2.95 -25.19
CA SER A 449 -10.14 -3.46 -26.55
C SER A 449 -8.97 -4.30 -27.04
N ASP A 450 -9.27 -5.40 -27.74
CA ASP A 450 -8.28 -6.17 -28.50
C ASP A 450 -7.85 -5.44 -29.79
N ALA A 451 -6.88 -6.02 -30.51
CA ALA A 451 -6.37 -5.42 -31.76
C ALA A 451 -7.45 -5.24 -32.86
N ASN A 452 -8.57 -5.95 -32.77
CA ASN A 452 -9.70 -5.83 -33.70
C ASN A 452 -10.80 -4.89 -33.16
N GLY A 453 -10.56 -4.24 -32.02
CA GLY A 453 -11.52 -3.35 -31.38
C GLY A 453 -12.63 -4.06 -30.61
N ASN A 454 -12.48 -5.36 -30.29
CA ASN A 454 -13.47 -6.08 -29.49
C ASN A 454 -13.16 -5.92 -27.99
N PRO A 455 -14.17 -5.68 -27.13
CA PRO A 455 -13.99 -5.60 -25.70
C PRO A 455 -13.55 -6.95 -25.09
N ILE A 456 -12.55 -6.89 -24.23
CA ILE A 456 -12.05 -7.97 -23.39
C ILE A 456 -12.31 -7.61 -21.94
N THR A 457 -12.88 -8.55 -21.21
CA THR A 457 -13.03 -8.46 -19.75
C THR A 457 -12.08 -9.41 -19.07
N PHE A 458 -11.90 -9.16 -17.78
CA PHE A 458 -11.21 -10.07 -16.90
C PHE A 458 -11.97 -10.16 -15.57
N SER A 459 -11.95 -11.33 -14.96
CA SER A 459 -12.56 -11.57 -13.66
C SER A 459 -11.74 -12.56 -12.87
N THR A 460 -11.72 -12.40 -11.55
CA THR A 460 -11.13 -13.40 -10.65
C THR A 460 -12.00 -14.65 -10.62
N ASP A 461 -11.37 -15.80 -10.79
CA ASP A 461 -11.98 -17.10 -10.61
C ASP A 461 -12.08 -17.42 -9.11
N TYR A 462 -13.31 -17.53 -8.62
CA TYR A 462 -13.60 -17.84 -7.22
C TYR A 462 -13.91 -19.32 -6.97
N SER A 463 -13.83 -20.19 -7.99
CA SER A 463 -14.02 -21.63 -7.83
C SER A 463 -12.89 -22.27 -7.01
N ASP A 464 -13.12 -23.45 -6.43
CA ASP A 464 -12.12 -24.14 -5.60
C ASP A 464 -10.87 -24.54 -6.39
N GLU A 465 -11.03 -24.92 -7.67
CA GLU A 465 -9.94 -25.18 -8.61
C GLU A 465 -9.30 -23.90 -9.15
N GLY A 466 -10.06 -22.80 -9.11
CA GLY A 466 -9.81 -21.48 -9.68
C GLY A 466 -9.09 -20.48 -8.80
N LYS A 467 -9.22 -20.66 -7.48
CA LYS A 467 -9.26 -19.60 -6.49
C LYS A 467 -8.16 -18.57 -6.63
N GLY A 468 -8.47 -17.41 -7.20
CA GLY A 468 -7.56 -16.27 -7.34
C GLY A 468 -6.99 -16.07 -8.74
N CYS A 469 -7.11 -17.03 -9.67
CA CYS A 469 -6.65 -16.84 -11.06
C CYS A 469 -7.52 -15.82 -11.80
N LEU A 470 -6.94 -15.11 -12.76
CA LEU A 470 -7.67 -14.21 -13.65
C LEU A 470 -8.11 -14.97 -14.91
N ILE A 471 -9.37 -14.82 -15.28
CA ILE A 471 -9.94 -15.34 -16.53
C ILE A 471 -10.17 -14.16 -17.46
N PHE A 472 -9.54 -14.18 -18.63
CA PHE A 472 -9.76 -13.18 -19.68
C PHE A 472 -10.81 -13.69 -20.65
N ARG A 473 -11.81 -12.87 -20.96
CA ARG A 473 -12.92 -13.23 -21.83
C ARG A 473 -13.14 -12.18 -22.89
N ARG A 474 -13.28 -12.60 -24.15
CA ARG A 474 -13.77 -11.70 -25.20
C ARG A 474 -15.28 -11.56 -25.02
N ILE A 475 -15.76 -10.33 -24.85
CA ILE A 475 -17.18 -10.05 -24.99
C ILE A 475 -17.44 -9.91 -26.49
N ASP A 476 -18.08 -10.91 -27.08
CA ASP A 476 -18.87 -10.70 -28.28
C ASP A 476 -20.31 -11.12 -27.95
N PRO A 477 -21.23 -10.16 -27.80
CA PRO A 477 -22.61 -10.45 -27.43
C PRO A 477 -23.38 -11.19 -28.54
N ARG A 478 -22.76 -11.46 -29.70
CA ARG A 478 -23.38 -12.14 -30.85
C ARG A 478 -23.06 -13.64 -30.94
N ILE A 479 -22.15 -14.19 -30.12
CA ILE A 479 -21.65 -15.58 -30.23
C ILE A 479 -22.24 -16.49 -29.12
N SER A 480 -22.63 -17.73 -29.47
CA SER A 480 -23.16 -18.76 -28.55
C SER A 480 -22.61 -20.16 -28.89
N PRO A 481 -22.23 -21.04 -27.93
CA PRO A 481 -22.16 -20.83 -26.48
C PRO A 481 -20.93 -19.98 -26.07
N PRO A 482 -20.92 -19.40 -24.85
CA PRO A 482 -19.78 -18.62 -24.37
C PRO A 482 -18.65 -19.52 -23.83
N GLU A 483 -18.04 -20.35 -24.68
CA GLU A 483 -16.68 -20.84 -24.42
C GLU A 483 -15.66 -19.80 -24.93
N ASN A 484 -15.71 -18.59 -24.36
CA ASN A 484 -14.83 -17.49 -24.79
C ASN A 484 -13.83 -17.09 -23.71
N SER A 485 -13.40 -18.00 -22.83
CA SER A 485 -12.18 -17.78 -22.07
C SER A 485 -11.01 -17.75 -23.06
N LEU A 486 -10.44 -16.58 -23.30
CA LEU A 486 -9.23 -16.44 -24.12
C LEU A 486 -8.10 -17.25 -23.49
N PHE A 487 -7.92 -17.05 -22.18
CA PHE A 487 -7.00 -17.82 -21.37
C PHE A 487 -7.28 -17.57 -19.87
N ARG A 488 -6.65 -18.38 -19.04
CA ARG A 488 -6.60 -18.23 -17.58
C ARG A 488 -5.15 -18.06 -17.13
N THR A 489 -4.90 -17.14 -16.21
CA THR A 489 -3.57 -16.96 -15.60
C THR A 489 -3.68 -16.91 -14.08
N CYS A 490 -2.89 -17.73 -13.39
CA CYS A 490 -2.89 -17.83 -11.93
C CYS A 490 -1.81 -16.97 -11.27
N ARG A 491 -1.39 -15.92 -11.99
CA ARG A 491 -0.35 -15.01 -11.55
C ARG A 491 -0.68 -14.29 -10.24
N ASN A 492 -1.96 -14.13 -9.92
CA ASN A 492 -2.45 -13.56 -8.66
C ASN A 492 -2.08 -14.36 -7.39
N HIS A 493 -1.54 -15.58 -7.52
CA HIS A 493 -0.93 -16.28 -6.38
C HIS A 493 0.49 -15.80 -6.05
N PHE A 494 1.08 -15.02 -6.96
CA PHE A 494 2.44 -14.50 -6.94
C PHE A 494 2.48 -12.97 -7.01
N ALA A 495 1.30 -12.35 -7.00
CA ALA A 495 1.01 -10.93 -6.88
C ALA A 495 -0.12 -10.77 -5.84
N SER A 496 -0.27 -9.62 -5.20
CA SER A 496 -1.35 -9.45 -4.21
C SER A 496 -2.69 -9.53 -4.92
N GLY A 497 -3.64 -10.26 -4.31
CA GLY A 497 -4.94 -10.60 -4.87
C GLY A 497 -5.72 -9.44 -5.49
N ASN A 498 -5.46 -8.21 -5.00
CA ASN A 498 -6.12 -6.97 -5.41
C ASN A 498 -5.21 -6.06 -6.27
N SER A 499 -4.01 -6.52 -6.64
CA SER A 499 -2.93 -5.69 -7.20
C SER A 499 -2.69 -5.86 -8.69
N ILE A 500 -3.48 -6.67 -9.39
CA ILE A 500 -3.33 -6.85 -10.85
C ILE A 500 -4.29 -5.95 -11.59
N GLN A 501 -3.76 -5.09 -12.46
CA GLN A 501 -4.53 -4.19 -13.31
C GLN A 501 -4.16 -4.39 -14.79
N PRO A 502 -5.12 -4.43 -15.72
CA PRO A 502 -4.78 -4.40 -17.14
C PRO A 502 -4.21 -3.03 -17.52
N VAL A 503 -3.23 -3.04 -18.41
CA VAL A 503 -2.80 -1.83 -19.10
C VAL A 503 -3.67 -1.65 -20.32
N LEU A 504 -4.33 -0.49 -20.45
CA LEU A 504 -5.13 -0.15 -21.62
C LEU A 504 -4.19 0.23 -22.77
N ILE A 505 -3.79 -0.78 -23.52
CA ILE A 505 -2.94 -0.68 -24.70
C ILE A 505 -3.43 -1.69 -25.74
N SER A 506 -3.59 -1.24 -26.99
CA SER A 506 -3.98 -2.13 -28.08
C SER A 506 -2.72 -2.69 -28.74
N THR A 507 -2.48 -3.99 -28.55
CA THR A 507 -1.32 -4.68 -29.08
C THR A 507 -1.70 -6.04 -29.66
N PRO A 508 -1.44 -6.30 -30.96
CA PRO A 508 -1.71 -7.61 -31.56
C PRO A 508 -0.91 -8.72 -30.89
N GLY A 509 -1.58 -9.79 -30.45
CA GLY A 509 -0.93 -11.01 -29.96
C GLY A 509 -0.53 -11.01 -28.48
N TYR A 510 -0.73 -9.91 -27.74
CA TYR A 510 -0.36 -9.85 -26.33
C TYR A 510 -1.18 -8.86 -25.51
N PHE A 511 -1.23 -9.11 -24.20
CA PHE A 511 -1.81 -8.25 -23.18
C PHE A 511 -0.74 -7.77 -22.21
N TRP A 512 -0.89 -6.55 -21.71
CA TRP A 512 -0.04 -6.01 -20.67
C TRP A 512 -0.80 -5.94 -19.36
N LEU A 513 -0.17 -6.43 -18.30
CA LEU A 513 -0.68 -6.33 -16.94
C LEU A 513 0.32 -5.57 -16.08
N GLU A 514 -0.22 -4.74 -15.21
CA GLU A 514 0.45 -4.23 -14.04
C GLU A 514 0.20 -5.19 -12.87
N ASP A 515 1.24 -5.52 -12.11
CA ASP A 515 1.09 -6.21 -10.83
C ASP A 515 2.11 -5.74 -9.80
N SER A 516 2.08 -6.30 -8.59
CA SER A 516 3.06 -6.04 -7.52
C SER A 516 4.56 -6.12 -7.90
N ASN A 517 4.90 -6.84 -8.98
CA ASN A 517 6.27 -7.02 -9.49
C ASN A 517 6.65 -5.97 -10.53
N GLY A 518 5.67 -5.39 -11.21
CA GLY A 518 5.85 -4.30 -12.16
C GLY A 518 4.94 -4.45 -13.36
N LEU A 519 5.53 -4.68 -14.54
CA LEU A 519 4.83 -4.82 -15.82
C LEU A 519 5.09 -6.19 -16.44
N VAL A 520 4.05 -6.79 -16.99
CA VAL A 520 4.09 -8.16 -17.51
C VAL A 520 3.40 -8.21 -18.86
N LYS A 521 4.07 -8.81 -19.83
CA LYS A 521 3.52 -9.11 -21.14
C LYS A 521 3.04 -10.55 -21.17
N LEU A 522 1.74 -10.74 -21.38
CA LEU A 522 1.11 -12.05 -21.58
C LEU A 522 0.87 -12.32 -23.05
N ASN A 523 1.14 -13.53 -23.49
CA ASN A 523 0.72 -14.02 -24.79
C ASN A 523 -0.82 -14.10 -24.85
N SER A 524 -1.45 -13.52 -25.87
CA SER A 524 -2.92 -13.43 -25.92
C SER A 524 -3.63 -14.75 -26.20
N GLU A 525 -2.94 -15.75 -26.74
CA GLU A 525 -3.50 -17.06 -27.06
C GLU A 525 -3.40 -18.04 -25.88
N THR A 526 -2.30 -17.96 -25.13
CA THR A 526 -1.98 -18.95 -24.09
C THR A 526 -2.08 -18.40 -22.66
N GLY A 527 -2.09 -17.07 -22.50
CA GLY A 527 -2.03 -16.42 -21.19
C GLY A 527 -0.70 -16.53 -20.46
N ARG A 528 0.31 -17.09 -21.13
CA ARG A 528 1.65 -17.29 -20.56
C ARG A 528 2.42 -15.97 -20.53
N ALA A 529 3.16 -15.75 -19.45
CA ALA A 529 4.06 -14.60 -19.33
C ALA A 529 5.27 -14.78 -20.26
N GLU A 530 5.39 -13.88 -21.25
CA GLU A 530 6.54 -13.85 -22.17
C GLU A 530 7.66 -12.96 -21.64
N LEU A 531 7.29 -11.86 -20.99
CA LEU A 531 8.21 -10.82 -20.55
C LEU A 531 7.71 -10.18 -19.26
N SER A 532 8.65 -9.76 -18.42
CA SER A 532 8.36 -9.00 -17.21
C SER A 532 9.44 -7.97 -16.96
N TYR A 533 9.02 -6.80 -16.49
CA TYR A 533 9.87 -5.68 -16.14
C TYR A 533 9.61 -5.28 -14.69
N THR A 534 10.67 -5.22 -13.90
CA THR A 534 10.63 -4.57 -12.59
C THR A 534 10.57 -3.06 -12.80
N VAL A 535 9.63 -2.41 -12.13
CA VAL A 535 9.41 -0.96 -12.23
C VAL A 535 9.65 -0.29 -10.87
N PRO A 536 9.89 1.03 -10.81
CA PRO A 536 10.04 1.74 -9.55
C PRO A 536 8.83 1.55 -8.63
N PHE A 537 9.04 1.67 -7.31
CA PHE A 537 7.95 1.58 -6.34
C PHE A 537 6.87 2.63 -6.61
N ARG A 538 5.60 2.21 -6.54
CA ARG A 538 4.43 3.05 -6.84
C ARG A 538 3.54 3.35 -5.63
N SER A 539 3.74 2.68 -4.51
CA SER A 539 3.06 2.95 -3.24
C SER A 539 4.14 2.93 -2.16
N PRO A 540 4.00 3.63 -1.01
CA PRO A 540 4.91 3.40 0.09
C PRO A 540 4.76 1.93 0.44
N ALA A 541 5.84 1.17 0.30
CA ALA A 541 5.91 -0.11 0.95
C ALA A 541 5.57 0.15 2.41
N ASP A 542 4.64 -0.62 2.98
CA ASP A 542 4.66 -0.75 4.43
C ASP A 542 5.99 -1.43 4.75
N ILE A 543 7.00 -0.62 5.02
CA ILE A 543 8.36 -1.05 5.40
C ILE A 543 8.27 -1.88 6.70
N GLY A 544 7.14 -1.83 7.40
CA GLY A 544 6.76 -2.67 8.54
C GLY A 544 5.96 -3.93 8.21
N SER A 545 5.49 -4.14 6.98
CA SER A 545 4.85 -5.41 6.58
C SER A 545 5.93 -6.48 6.35
N ARG A 546 6.50 -6.92 7.47
CA ARG A 546 7.48 -7.99 7.57
C ARG A 546 6.76 -9.33 7.42
N ARG A 547 6.14 -9.55 6.27
CA ARG A 547 5.73 -10.87 5.79
C ARG A 547 6.44 -11.11 4.48
N ILE A 548 6.61 -12.38 4.10
CA ILE A 548 6.95 -12.73 2.71
C ILE A 548 5.76 -12.30 1.87
N ASP A 549 5.73 -11.03 1.50
CA ASP A 549 4.83 -10.54 0.50
C ASP A 549 5.60 -10.51 -0.82
N LEU A 550 5.73 -11.70 -1.45
CA LEU A 550 6.09 -11.81 -2.88
C LEU A 550 5.14 -11.00 -3.78
N SER A 551 4.09 -10.48 -3.17
CA SER A 551 2.89 -9.89 -3.68
C SER A 551 2.77 -8.41 -3.27
N ALA A 552 3.79 -7.86 -2.57
CA ALA A 552 3.86 -6.49 -2.01
C ALA A 552 2.92 -5.53 -2.75
N ASP A 553 1.85 -5.12 -2.07
CA ASP A 553 0.74 -4.32 -2.60
C ASP A 553 1.25 -2.96 -3.11
N ASN A 554 1.87 -3.00 -4.29
CA ASN A 554 2.65 -1.93 -4.90
C ASN A 554 1.88 -1.27 -6.03
N ILE A 555 0.56 -1.44 -6.15
CA ILE A 555 -0.22 -0.62 -7.08
C ILE A 555 -0.85 0.53 -6.31
N THR A 556 -1.02 1.65 -6.98
CA THR A 556 -1.71 2.79 -6.41
C THR A 556 -3.18 2.48 -6.19
N ARG A 557 -3.67 2.83 -5.01
CA ARG A 557 -5.11 2.87 -4.74
C ARG A 557 -5.63 4.23 -5.21
N HIS A 558 -6.88 4.31 -5.64
CA HIS A 558 -7.50 5.57 -6.11
C HIS A 558 -6.85 6.19 -7.36
N THR A 559 -6.46 5.34 -8.31
CA THR A 559 -6.00 5.77 -9.64
C THR A 559 -6.72 4.96 -10.72
N PRO A 560 -6.92 5.54 -11.92
CA PRO A 560 -7.43 4.80 -13.08
C PRO A 560 -6.49 3.66 -13.48
N TYR A 561 -6.97 2.79 -14.38
CA TYR A 561 -6.12 1.76 -15.00
C TYR A 561 -4.96 2.38 -15.79
N PRO A 562 -3.76 1.75 -15.79
CA PRO A 562 -2.62 2.18 -16.60
C PRO A 562 -2.95 2.32 -18.08
N LEU A 563 -2.31 3.28 -18.75
CA LEU A 563 -2.42 3.49 -20.20
C LEU A 563 -1.11 3.13 -20.90
N GLY A 564 -1.17 2.74 -22.18
CA GLY A 564 0.04 2.60 -22.99
C GLY A 564 -0.17 2.93 -24.45
N SER A 565 0.92 3.26 -25.13
CA SER A 565 0.98 3.40 -26.59
C SER A 565 1.90 2.34 -27.18
N SER A 566 1.35 1.55 -28.10
CA SER A 566 2.08 0.53 -28.84
C SER A 566 3.09 1.15 -29.81
N GLU A 567 2.72 2.26 -30.47
CA GLU A 567 3.56 2.94 -31.45
C GLU A 567 4.62 3.84 -30.82
N ALA A 568 4.28 4.61 -29.79
CA ALA A 568 5.26 5.44 -29.06
C ALA A 568 6.07 4.64 -28.02
N HIS A 569 5.79 3.34 -27.90
CA HIS A 569 6.49 2.36 -27.09
C HIS A 569 6.60 2.72 -25.61
N TRP A 570 5.50 3.15 -24.98
CA TRP A 570 5.49 3.47 -23.56
C TRP A 570 4.24 2.96 -22.84
N ILE A 571 4.40 2.71 -21.54
CA ILE A 571 3.33 2.39 -20.60
C ILE A 571 3.43 3.36 -19.41
N ALA A 572 2.30 3.98 -19.09
CA ALA A 572 2.11 4.93 -18.00
C ALA A 572 1.56 4.19 -16.77
N LEU A 573 2.38 4.11 -15.71
CA LEU A 573 2.02 3.49 -14.43
C LEU A 573 1.88 4.57 -13.36
N HIS A 574 0.79 4.57 -12.61
CA HIS A 574 0.58 5.58 -11.57
C HIS A 574 1.40 5.28 -10.31
N TYR A 575 1.79 6.31 -9.58
CA TYR A 575 2.42 6.21 -8.27
C TYR A 575 1.81 7.17 -7.26
N GLN A 576 1.95 6.80 -5.99
CA GLN A 576 1.51 7.47 -4.79
C GLN A 576 2.60 7.29 -3.74
N HIS A 577 3.30 8.35 -3.35
CA HIS A 577 4.35 8.31 -2.32
C HIS A 577 3.97 9.17 -1.13
N GLN A 578 4.34 8.77 0.08
CA GLN A 578 4.30 9.69 1.22
C GLN A 578 5.45 10.69 1.08
N SER A 579 5.13 11.99 1.17
CA SER A 579 6.13 13.05 1.13
C SER A 579 6.94 13.05 2.43
N PRO A 580 8.29 13.05 2.40
CA PRO A 580 9.12 13.01 3.60
C PRO A 580 9.19 14.33 4.38
N LEU A 581 8.21 15.24 4.27
CA LEU A 581 8.27 16.53 4.94
C LEU A 581 7.71 16.46 6.37
N GLN A 582 8.60 16.74 7.32
CA GLN A 582 8.52 16.68 8.78
C GLN A 582 7.26 17.26 9.48
N HIS A 583 6.29 17.87 8.78
CA HIS A 583 5.17 18.59 9.40
C HIS A 583 3.78 18.16 8.94
N ASP A 584 3.65 17.29 7.94
CA ASP A 584 2.34 16.78 7.50
C ASP A 584 2.43 15.30 7.13
N MET A 585 2.18 14.42 8.11
CA MET A 585 2.28 12.95 7.95
C MET A 585 1.29 12.35 6.95
N ASN A 586 0.42 13.16 6.34
CA ASN A 586 -0.62 12.74 5.40
C ASN A 586 -0.42 13.31 3.97
N ALA A 587 0.70 13.97 3.67
CA ALA A 587 0.92 14.57 2.36
C ALA A 587 1.39 13.54 1.32
N TRP A 588 0.48 13.08 0.46
CA TRP A 588 0.79 12.19 -0.66
C TRP A 588 1.35 12.96 -1.87
N ARG A 589 2.30 12.36 -2.60
CA ARG A 589 2.78 12.79 -3.93
C ARG A 589 2.22 11.81 -4.95
N MET A 590 1.44 12.31 -5.90
CA MET A 590 0.82 11.51 -6.95
C MET A 590 1.49 11.79 -8.29
N GLY A 591 1.59 10.78 -9.14
CA GLY A 591 2.09 10.98 -10.50
C GLY A 591 2.08 9.72 -11.32
N THR A 592 2.79 9.77 -12.44
CA THR A 592 2.86 8.68 -13.41
C THR A 592 4.31 8.43 -13.81
N TYR A 593 4.76 7.18 -13.73
CA TYR A 593 6.00 6.69 -14.34
C TYR A 593 5.75 6.33 -15.80
N PHE A 594 6.64 6.74 -16.70
CA PHE A 594 6.64 6.26 -18.07
C PHE A 594 7.72 5.20 -18.24
N ILE A 595 7.28 3.98 -18.54
CA ILE A 595 8.13 2.82 -18.78
C ILE A 595 8.20 2.57 -20.28
N ASP A 596 9.39 2.39 -20.81
CA ASP A 596 9.61 1.96 -22.19
C ASP A 596 9.13 0.52 -22.38
N SER A 597 8.18 0.28 -23.28
CA SER A 597 7.55 -1.03 -23.42
C SER A 597 8.41 -2.06 -24.16
N LEU A 598 9.51 -1.65 -24.78
CA LEU A 598 10.44 -2.52 -25.51
C LEU A 598 11.63 -2.97 -24.63
N SER A 599 12.09 -2.08 -23.76
CA SER A 599 13.29 -2.28 -22.93
C SER A 599 13.00 -2.40 -21.44
N GLY A 600 11.82 -1.98 -20.97
CA GLY A 600 11.45 -1.94 -19.55
C GLY A 600 12.09 -0.80 -18.76
N LYS A 601 12.81 0.11 -19.42
CA LYS A 601 13.50 1.21 -18.76
C LYS A 601 12.54 2.30 -18.32
N TRP A 602 12.83 2.90 -17.17
CA TRP A 602 12.10 4.08 -16.68
C TRP A 602 12.55 5.33 -17.44
N ARG A 603 11.68 5.87 -18.30
CA ARG A 603 11.95 7.06 -19.12
C ARG A 603 11.98 8.33 -18.27
N PHE A 604 10.86 8.65 -17.61
CA PHE A 604 10.73 9.82 -16.72
C PHE A 604 9.50 9.68 -15.81
N SER A 605 9.34 10.62 -14.87
CA SER A 605 8.13 10.75 -14.03
C SER A 605 7.41 12.06 -14.28
N ALA A 606 6.09 11.98 -14.43
CA ALA A 606 5.19 13.11 -14.47
C ALA A 606 4.45 13.23 -13.14
N GLU A 607 4.94 14.08 -12.24
CA GLU A 607 4.25 14.38 -10.99
C GLU A 607 3.03 15.30 -11.22
N LEU A 608 1.90 14.95 -10.60
CA LEU A 608 0.71 15.81 -10.56
C LEU A 608 0.72 16.61 -9.25
N ASN A 609 1.25 17.82 -9.33
CA ASN A 609 1.43 18.66 -8.16
C ASN A 609 0.11 19.04 -7.50
N ASN A 610 0.09 19.04 -6.16
CA ASN A 610 -1.05 19.41 -5.31
C ASN A 610 -2.29 18.51 -5.42
N ALA A 611 -2.20 17.35 -6.06
CA ALA A 611 -3.28 16.37 -6.10
C ALA A 611 -3.14 15.30 -5.01
N ASP A 612 -4.27 14.75 -4.55
CA ASP A 612 -4.37 13.61 -3.64
C ASP A 612 -4.79 12.32 -4.36
N SER A 613 -5.43 12.43 -5.52
CA SER A 613 -5.78 11.34 -6.43
C SER A 613 -5.36 11.62 -7.87
N ILE A 614 -5.39 10.58 -8.71
CA ILE A 614 -5.51 10.74 -10.16
C ILE A 614 -6.90 10.21 -10.50
N ASP A 615 -7.79 11.08 -11.00
CA ASP A 615 -9.19 10.73 -11.25
C ASP A 615 -9.39 10.23 -12.70
N ALA A 616 -8.64 10.78 -13.65
CA ALA A 616 -8.69 10.37 -15.05
C ALA A 616 -7.37 10.60 -15.77
N THR A 617 -7.13 9.76 -16.79
CA THR A 617 -5.98 9.84 -17.69
C THR A 617 -6.43 9.63 -19.14
N ALA A 618 -5.71 10.22 -20.08
CA ALA A 618 -5.99 10.08 -21.50
C ALA A 618 -4.69 10.13 -22.31
N ARG A 619 -4.67 9.42 -23.43
CA ARG A 619 -3.61 9.52 -24.43
C ARG A 619 -4.15 9.89 -25.80
N SER A 620 -3.36 10.62 -26.57
CA SER A 620 -3.62 10.83 -27.98
C SER A 620 -3.42 9.52 -28.77
N ALA A 621 -3.81 9.54 -30.05
CA ALA A 621 -3.96 8.32 -30.84
C ALA A 621 -2.67 7.48 -30.95
N HIS A 622 -1.56 8.10 -31.34
CA HIS A 622 -0.25 7.45 -31.41
C HIS A 622 0.51 7.57 -30.08
N GLY A 623 -0.07 8.24 -29.08
CA GLY A 623 0.51 8.41 -27.75
C GLY A 623 1.64 9.43 -27.70
N ARG A 624 1.68 10.40 -28.62
CA ARG A 624 2.57 11.56 -28.47
C ARG A 624 2.26 12.34 -27.19
N PHE A 625 0.97 12.52 -26.91
CA PHE A 625 0.48 13.27 -25.78
C PHE A 625 -0.16 12.36 -24.75
N TYR A 626 0.10 12.69 -23.48
CA TYR A 626 -0.53 12.07 -22.33
C TYR A 626 -1.06 13.15 -21.40
N ALA A 627 -2.28 12.98 -20.90
CA ALA A 627 -2.89 13.85 -19.91
C ALA A 627 -3.22 13.07 -18.64
N GLN A 628 -3.01 13.71 -17.49
CA GLN A 628 -3.46 13.23 -16.18
C GLN A 628 -4.14 14.36 -15.42
N ALA A 629 -5.20 14.03 -14.69
CA ALA A 629 -5.96 14.99 -13.92
C ALA A 629 -6.41 14.41 -12.57
N GLY A 630 -6.53 15.27 -11.56
CA GLY A 630 -6.90 14.87 -10.19
C GLY A 630 -7.37 16.04 -9.34
N CYS A 631 -8.09 15.72 -8.27
CA CYS A 631 -8.56 16.67 -7.28
C CYS A 631 -7.43 17.15 -6.37
N GLY A 632 -7.52 18.40 -5.89
CA GLY A 632 -6.52 19.00 -5.01
C GLY A 632 -6.72 18.71 -3.51
N LYS A 633 -5.61 18.68 -2.77
CA LYS A 633 -5.47 18.32 -1.33
C LYS A 633 -6.35 19.05 -0.31
N LEU A 634 -6.91 20.21 -0.65
CA LEU A 634 -7.84 20.95 0.20
C LEU A 634 -9.23 20.89 -0.44
N ALA A 635 -10.25 20.47 0.30
CA ALA A 635 -11.64 20.48 -0.17
C ALA A 635 -11.98 21.86 -0.77
N GLY A 636 -12.24 21.91 -2.09
CA GLY A 636 -12.51 23.14 -2.82
C GLY A 636 -11.33 23.77 -3.57
N SER A 637 -10.13 23.20 -3.53
CA SER A 637 -8.95 23.69 -4.28
C SER A 637 -9.01 23.46 -5.79
N GLY A 638 -9.98 22.65 -6.25
CA GLY A 638 -10.28 22.41 -7.65
C GLY A 638 -9.44 21.31 -8.28
N ILE A 639 -9.64 21.07 -9.57
CA ILE A 639 -8.91 20.05 -10.33
C ILE A 639 -7.63 20.65 -10.91
N THR A 640 -6.57 19.83 -10.88
CA THR A 640 -5.33 20.06 -11.63
C THR A 640 -5.25 19.05 -12.76
N ALA A 641 -4.96 19.50 -13.98
CA ALA A 641 -4.76 18.64 -15.13
C ALA A 641 -3.49 19.05 -15.89
N ASP A 642 -2.60 18.09 -16.14
CA ASP A 642 -1.34 18.32 -16.87
C ASP A 642 -1.34 17.55 -18.19
N ILE A 643 -0.81 18.16 -19.25
CA ILE A 643 -0.62 17.54 -20.57
C ILE A 643 0.88 17.48 -20.86
N TRP A 644 1.36 16.32 -21.28
CA TRP A 644 2.76 16.01 -21.48
C TRP A 644 3.04 15.57 -22.92
N ASP A 645 4.13 16.06 -23.49
CA ASP A 645 4.82 15.43 -24.62
C ASP A 645 5.71 14.32 -24.06
N VAL A 646 5.30 13.07 -24.28
CA VAL A 646 5.95 11.92 -23.64
C VAL A 646 7.35 11.70 -24.22
N ALA A 647 7.52 11.94 -25.53
CA ALA A 647 8.78 11.71 -26.21
C ALA A 647 9.88 12.68 -25.76
N SER A 648 9.53 13.92 -25.42
CA SER A 648 10.48 14.92 -24.92
C SER A 648 10.49 15.08 -23.39
N ALA A 649 9.66 14.30 -22.67
CA ALA A 649 9.45 14.43 -21.22
C ALA A 649 9.10 15.88 -20.81
N THR A 650 8.29 16.57 -21.62
CA THR A 650 8.01 17.99 -21.44
C THR A 650 6.54 18.24 -21.12
N LYS A 651 6.26 18.98 -20.05
CA LYS A 651 4.90 19.47 -19.76
C LYS A 651 4.53 20.57 -20.76
N ILE A 652 3.50 20.33 -21.56
CA ILE A 652 2.98 21.25 -22.56
C ILE A 652 1.97 22.21 -21.93
N ALA A 653 1.12 21.69 -21.03
CA ALA A 653 0.05 22.45 -20.40
C ALA A 653 -0.12 22.04 -18.94
N SER A 654 -0.50 23.00 -18.10
CA SER A 654 -0.97 22.76 -16.73
C SER A 654 -2.20 23.63 -16.48
N LEU A 655 -3.34 22.99 -16.29
CA LEU A 655 -4.62 23.61 -15.99
C LEU A 655 -4.80 23.55 -14.47
N ARG A 656 -4.76 24.70 -13.81
CA ARG A 656 -4.87 24.80 -12.34
C ARG A 656 -6.18 25.44 -11.92
N ARG A 657 -6.71 25.00 -10.78
CA ARG A 657 -7.87 25.60 -10.08
C ARG A 657 -9.16 25.64 -10.91
N LEU A 658 -9.41 24.59 -11.70
CA LEU A 658 -10.75 24.39 -12.25
C LEU A 658 -11.70 24.21 -11.05
N ARG A 659 -12.64 25.14 -10.85
CA ARG A 659 -13.53 25.12 -9.69
C ARG A 659 -14.27 23.77 -9.65
N TYR A 660 -14.34 23.17 -8.45
CA TYR A 660 -14.99 21.89 -8.12
C TYR A 660 -14.19 20.62 -8.49
N CYS A 661 -14.18 19.67 -7.55
CA CYS A 661 -13.77 18.28 -7.82
C CYS A 661 -14.98 17.48 -8.30
N GLY A 662 -14.77 16.51 -9.19
CA GLY A 662 -15.86 15.77 -9.84
C GLY A 662 -15.61 15.45 -11.31
N LEU A 663 -14.35 15.32 -11.73
CA LEU A 663 -14.02 14.82 -13.06
C LEU A 663 -14.57 13.39 -13.18
N LYS A 664 -15.31 13.13 -14.25
CA LYS A 664 -15.91 11.84 -14.59
C LYS A 664 -15.10 11.09 -15.63
N ASN A 665 -14.54 11.83 -16.59
CA ASN A 665 -13.78 11.27 -17.69
C ASN A 665 -12.87 12.33 -18.30
N MET A 666 -11.89 11.89 -19.09
CA MET A 666 -11.03 12.75 -19.87
C MET A 666 -10.68 12.05 -21.18
N ALA A 667 -10.75 12.74 -22.31
CA ALA A 667 -10.49 12.12 -23.62
C ALA A 667 -9.82 13.11 -24.59
N PHE A 668 -8.94 12.62 -25.45
CA PHE A 668 -8.51 13.38 -26.63
C PHE A 668 -9.52 13.20 -27.76
N ASN A 669 -9.74 14.25 -28.55
CA ASN A 669 -10.44 14.09 -29.81
C ASN A 669 -9.59 13.27 -30.80
N TRP A 670 -10.25 12.79 -31.86
CA TRP A 670 -9.58 11.96 -32.88
C TRP A 670 -8.52 12.72 -33.66
N GLN A 671 -8.53 14.06 -33.71
CA GLN A 671 -7.45 14.85 -34.30
C GLN A 671 -6.24 15.02 -33.35
N GLY A 672 -6.36 14.62 -32.08
CA GLY A 672 -5.29 14.70 -31.08
C GLY A 672 -4.84 16.13 -30.74
N ASN A 673 -5.67 17.13 -31.07
CA ASN A 673 -5.36 18.55 -30.87
C ASN A 673 -6.26 19.20 -29.80
N THR A 674 -7.21 18.45 -29.24
CA THR A 674 -8.12 18.93 -28.19
C THR A 674 -8.25 17.87 -27.11
N LEU A 675 -8.04 18.27 -25.85
CA LEU A 675 -8.36 17.48 -24.67
C LEU A 675 -9.74 17.88 -24.13
N ILE A 676 -10.58 16.92 -23.81
CA ILE A 676 -11.91 17.14 -23.24
C ILE A 676 -11.91 16.64 -21.80
N LEU A 677 -12.27 17.52 -20.87
CA LEU A 677 -12.50 17.20 -19.46
C LEU A 677 -14.01 17.11 -19.22
N VAL A 678 -14.47 15.98 -18.69
CA VAL A 678 -15.90 15.69 -18.50
C VAL A 678 -16.25 15.77 -17.03
N PHE A 679 -17.19 16.63 -16.66
CA PHE A 679 -17.73 16.76 -15.31
C PHE A 679 -19.20 16.31 -15.32
N TYR A 680 -19.84 16.25 -14.14
CA TYR A 680 -21.25 15.88 -14.05
C TYR A 680 -22.18 16.80 -14.86
N ASP A 681 -21.91 18.10 -14.89
CA ASP A 681 -22.83 19.12 -15.43
C ASP A 681 -22.27 19.86 -16.66
N ARG A 682 -21.04 19.58 -17.07
CA ARG A 682 -20.33 20.32 -18.12
C ARG A 682 -19.17 19.55 -18.73
N LEU A 683 -18.73 20.03 -19.88
CA LEU A 683 -17.52 19.63 -20.60
C LEU A 683 -16.60 20.84 -20.72
N ILE A 684 -15.29 20.64 -20.59
CA ILE A 684 -14.28 21.67 -20.88
C ILE A 684 -13.40 21.15 -22.01
N ARG A 685 -13.42 21.84 -23.16
CA ARG A 685 -12.58 21.55 -24.31
C ARG A 685 -11.34 22.43 -24.26
N VAL A 686 -10.17 21.81 -24.26
CA VAL A 686 -8.85 22.45 -24.15
C VAL A 686 -8.13 22.23 -25.47
N LYS A 687 -8.09 23.25 -26.31
CA LYS A 687 -7.41 23.17 -27.61
C LYS A 687 -5.91 23.38 -27.41
N LEU A 688 -5.12 22.45 -27.90
CA LEU A 688 -3.67 22.56 -27.96
C LEU A 688 -3.24 23.58 -29.02
N PRO A 689 -2.01 24.13 -28.94
CA PRO A 689 -1.46 24.98 -29.99
C PRO A 689 -1.52 24.30 -31.37
N ASP A 690 -1.73 25.07 -32.45
CA ASP A 690 -2.03 24.51 -33.79
C ASP A 690 -0.90 23.61 -34.35
N ASN A 691 0.35 23.76 -33.87
CA ASN A 691 1.49 22.90 -34.22
C ASN A 691 1.56 21.59 -33.39
N ARG A 692 0.61 21.35 -32.48
CA ARG A 692 0.51 20.18 -31.59
C ARG A 692 -0.74 19.38 -31.94
N GLN A 693 -0.58 18.43 -32.86
CA GLN A 693 -1.60 17.43 -33.20
C GLN A 693 -1.02 16.02 -33.17
N ASP A 694 -1.90 15.04 -32.98
CA ASP A 694 -1.59 13.61 -33.03
C ASP A 694 -2.84 12.84 -33.48
N ALA A 695 -3.20 13.04 -34.75
CA ALA A 695 -4.46 12.60 -35.34
C ALA A 695 -4.51 11.08 -35.51
N ALA A 696 -5.66 10.48 -35.23
CA ALA A 696 -5.90 9.06 -35.28
C ALA A 696 -5.83 8.47 -36.69
N THR A 697 -5.52 7.18 -36.73
CA THR A 697 -5.49 6.33 -37.93
C THR A 697 -6.37 5.10 -37.69
N ALA A 698 -6.48 4.23 -38.69
CA ALA A 698 -7.19 2.96 -38.54
C ALA A 698 -6.54 2.05 -37.47
N GLU A 699 -5.24 2.17 -37.26
CA GLU A 699 -4.46 1.30 -36.37
C GLU A 699 -4.22 1.92 -34.98
N ALA A 700 -4.37 3.25 -34.86
CA ALA A 700 -4.12 3.98 -33.64
C ALA A 700 -5.24 4.97 -33.34
N ILE A 701 -5.92 4.74 -32.21
CA ILE A 701 -7.05 5.55 -31.73
C ILE A 701 -6.75 6.11 -30.33
N PRO A 702 -7.35 7.25 -29.95
CA PRO A 702 -7.24 7.78 -28.59
C PRO A 702 -7.76 6.77 -27.56
N ALA A 703 -7.24 6.86 -26.34
CA ALA A 703 -7.71 6.02 -25.24
C ALA A 703 -7.73 6.79 -23.92
N GLU A 704 -8.65 6.39 -23.04
CA GLU A 704 -8.91 7.02 -21.76
C GLU A 704 -9.09 5.99 -20.64
N SER A 705 -8.83 6.44 -19.41
CA SER A 705 -9.01 5.66 -18.20
C SER A 705 -9.54 6.55 -17.08
N LYS A 706 -10.45 6.02 -16.26
CA LYS A 706 -11.11 6.75 -15.17
C LYS A 706 -11.14 5.88 -13.90
N SER A 707 -11.02 6.51 -12.73
CA SER A 707 -10.96 5.87 -11.40
C SER A 707 -12.33 5.41 -10.89
#